data_AF-G1KLB5-F1
#
_entry.id   AF-G1KLB5-F1
#
_cell.length_a   1.000
_cell.length_b   1.000
_cell.length_c   1.000
_cell.angle_alpha   90.00
_cell.angle_beta   90.00
_cell.angle_gamma   90.00
#
_symmetry.space_group_name_H-M   'P 1'
#
loop_
_entity.id
_entity.type
_entity.pdbx_description
1 polymer ?
#
loop_
_entity_poly.entity_id
_entity_poly.type
_entity_poly.pdbx_seq_one_letter_code
_entity_poly.pdbx_strand_id
1 'polypeptide(L)'
;MAPKLLLFLLCALLTFCPVVDAQEPATPSCPINVAIRGGTVTFSDEGRLGSTLTYSCPPGTYPYPLQSRVCQSDGKWTPMRSPHGPRVNTAQCREIRCPPQMSFEHGSSSPRRSSHPIGDILSFECYDGYQLHGSSQRHCLPNGRWNGTSPVYHGNATGTNTYAALDAIYRMMINDRANVLEKWDKVRHAIILLTDGKSNLGRPPKDAVRSIEGLVNVGENRKDYLDPKDLDDICGLANYSINAEWYQKNPWHVLLQENHQTEPSCRGALISKTWILTSAHCFNKLNDISTWRVILGGESSLSIKRRIDHDLYNVRAKLSQGIQEFYDYDISLLELENPVPFGGRIRPICLPCTEGANKALKKKSGTTTCKDHELELLSFEKVPAQFISLDNKRMNVRIKTKTSRPSCISGAVQEGMIYSQVSDASEVVTDRFLCSGDDNGVEAATCKDIHCNRPVEFENGMYEPRQPYYNVSQELTFECYGGYTMRGSQKRTCLPNGKWSGETTICDDGAGHCRNPGIPIGARKAGTQYRIEYKVQYTCERGLSLVGSKERVCQESGVWSGAEPECRSPFSYDTPEEVSSKFISSLTETAESSDSDKNVSTTGKRKIKIEKDGSLNIYIVLDASRSIKKDQFKHAQNMSIKLIEKISSYDISPRYAVITFATEVKELVRTTDDQSTDASWVIEKLEGMKYTEHKQKPGTNIQKGLSSVYSMMITQQAAERRRGLNPPPVSEKTRHVIVLLSDGDYNMGGDPIRVIRQIREFLNIGRNRTHPREDFLDVYVFAVGGTVVMENVNKIASQKSGERHAFKIKDYSDLQLAFEEMIDESETLSMCGLAKEHDTPDHQQKNPWYTKITIRRTGGVYEHCKGALVSKYFILTAAHCFTIDDIADQITVTIDKKPYNVKALYSHPNYQIGRLANKGIPEFYDYDVALVELASPVMPSPPYSLPLFCGPFCFTALTQYSWLSSEEELLPTANVNSLFVTECNDNKELRRRTVRIKNGDQKFACEEDAKKADQYKNVTNVADVVTDRFLCTGGFDPEWDPNTCKGEHFQYRYRYRWISRDFHVPAYLYLYIYIILYMNFPLTCLQVFANPL
;
A
#
# COMPACT_ATOMS: atom_id res chain seq x y z
N MET A 1 81.11 -17.35 -81.71
CA MET A 1 80.70 -16.18 -80.90
C MET A 1 79.96 -16.68 -79.67
N ALA A 2 80.15 -16.06 -78.51
CA ALA A 2 79.40 -16.36 -77.27
C ALA A 2 78.12 -15.48 -77.19
N PRO A 3 77.24 -15.54 -76.15
CA PRO A 3 77.28 -16.37 -74.93
C PRO A 3 75.91 -16.90 -74.36
N LYS A 4 75.98 -17.61 -73.21
CA LYS A 4 75.00 -17.74 -72.07
C LYS A 4 73.84 -18.80 -72.05
N LEU A 5 74.10 -19.89 -71.28
CA LEU A 5 73.36 -20.44 -70.11
C LEU A 5 71.84 -20.82 -70.23
N LEU A 6 71.30 -21.97 -69.77
CA LEU A 6 71.69 -22.92 -68.69
C LEU A 6 70.78 -24.21 -68.69
N LEU A 7 71.36 -25.39 -68.40
CA LEU A 7 70.79 -26.70 -67.94
C LEU A 7 69.56 -27.34 -68.64
N PHE A 8 69.73 -28.41 -69.44
CA PHE A 8 69.87 -29.86 -69.09
C PHE A 8 68.55 -30.53 -68.61
N LEU A 9 67.78 -31.25 -69.44
CA LEU A 9 67.97 -32.58 -70.10
C LEU A 9 67.32 -33.75 -69.33
N LEU A 10 66.19 -34.29 -69.85
CA LEU A 10 65.97 -35.73 -70.14
C LEU A 10 64.54 -36.03 -70.63
N CYS A 11 64.49 -36.76 -71.75
CA CYS A 11 63.34 -37.41 -72.40
C CYS A 11 63.95 -38.68 -73.05
N ALA A 12 63.40 -39.88 -73.11
CA ALA A 12 62.04 -40.42 -73.00
C ALA A 12 62.12 -41.86 -72.38
N LEU A 13 61.05 -42.58 -72.03
CA LEU A 13 60.14 -43.32 -72.93
C LEU A 13 58.95 -43.95 -72.15
N LEU A 14 57.86 -44.22 -72.86
CA LEU A 14 56.60 -44.86 -72.42
C LEU A 14 56.44 -46.22 -73.16
N THR A 15 55.69 -47.25 -72.73
CA THR A 15 54.84 -47.52 -71.54
C THR A 15 54.53 -49.03 -71.51
N PHE A 16 54.45 -49.70 -70.35
CA PHE A 16 53.53 -50.84 -70.06
C PHE A 16 53.77 -51.43 -68.65
N CYS A 17 52.77 -51.34 -67.74
CA CYS A 17 52.45 -52.29 -66.65
C CYS A 17 51.26 -51.76 -65.78
N PRO A 18 50.63 -52.58 -64.92
CA PRO A 18 49.17 -52.56 -64.75
C PRO A 18 48.61 -51.75 -63.58
N VAL A 19 47.28 -51.61 -63.58
CA VAL A 19 46.45 -51.12 -62.47
C VAL A 19 46.55 -52.06 -61.26
N VAL A 20 46.78 -51.49 -60.08
CA VAL A 20 46.55 -52.12 -58.79
C VAL A 20 45.56 -51.24 -58.02
N ASP A 21 44.48 -51.84 -57.54
CA ASP A 21 43.45 -51.17 -56.77
C ASP A 21 43.95 -50.84 -55.35
N ALA A 22 43.67 -49.63 -54.87
CA ALA A 22 44.18 -49.12 -53.59
C ALA A 22 43.00 -48.77 -52.67
N GLN A 23 42.63 -49.72 -51.83
CA GLN A 23 41.61 -49.56 -50.78
C GLN A 23 41.97 -48.40 -49.85
N GLU A 24 41.12 -47.36 -49.76
CA GLU A 24 41.28 -46.29 -48.79
C GLU A 24 41.14 -46.82 -47.34
N PRO A 25 41.94 -46.33 -46.38
CA PRO A 25 41.78 -46.68 -44.97
C PRO A 25 40.53 -46.02 -44.38
N ALA A 26 39.66 -46.82 -43.76
CA ALA A 26 38.43 -46.34 -43.15
C ALA A 26 38.70 -45.30 -42.04
N THR A 27 38.04 -44.15 -42.12
CA THR A 27 38.14 -43.08 -41.10
C THR A 27 37.60 -43.56 -39.74
N PRO A 28 38.30 -43.32 -38.62
CA PRO A 28 37.82 -43.74 -37.30
C PRO A 28 36.53 -43.01 -36.90
N SER A 29 35.52 -43.76 -36.47
CA SER A 29 34.23 -43.25 -35.99
C SER A 29 34.00 -43.58 -34.51
N CYS A 30 33.28 -42.70 -33.83
CA CYS A 30 32.92 -42.83 -32.42
C CYS A 30 31.75 -43.81 -32.19
N PRO A 31 31.73 -44.50 -31.04
CA PRO A 31 30.70 -45.50 -30.74
C PRO A 31 29.31 -44.88 -30.56
N ILE A 32 28.29 -45.44 -31.22
CA ILE A 32 26.90 -44.96 -31.21
C ILE A 32 26.03 -45.53 -30.07
N ASN A 33 26.53 -46.50 -29.30
CA ASN A 33 25.82 -47.13 -28.17
C ASN A 33 25.88 -46.28 -26.87
N VAL A 34 25.62 -44.98 -26.99
CA VAL A 34 25.65 -44.02 -25.88
C VAL A 34 24.24 -43.79 -25.31
N ALA A 35 24.09 -43.83 -23.99
CA ALA A 35 22.82 -43.65 -23.29
C ALA A 35 22.90 -42.60 -22.18
N ILE A 36 21.75 -42.02 -21.82
CA ILE A 36 21.55 -41.15 -20.65
C ILE A 36 20.46 -41.73 -19.75
N ARG A 37 20.70 -41.75 -18.43
CA ARG A 37 19.72 -42.25 -17.46
C ARG A 37 18.56 -41.26 -17.34
N GLY A 38 17.37 -41.68 -17.75
CA GLY A 38 16.13 -40.88 -17.67
C GLY A 38 15.86 -39.97 -18.87
N GLY A 39 16.53 -40.18 -20.01
CA GLY A 39 16.37 -39.37 -21.23
C GLY A 39 16.71 -40.15 -22.49
N THR A 40 16.86 -39.44 -23.62
CA THR A 40 17.19 -39.99 -24.94
C THR A 40 18.47 -39.36 -25.52
N VAL A 41 19.01 -39.98 -26.57
CA VAL A 41 20.23 -39.53 -27.26
C VAL A 41 19.98 -39.43 -28.75
N THR A 42 20.45 -38.36 -29.39
CA THR A 42 20.46 -38.20 -30.85
C THR A 42 21.87 -37.91 -31.36
N PHE A 43 22.14 -38.21 -32.63
CA PHE A 43 23.45 -38.01 -33.28
C PHE A 43 23.26 -37.20 -34.56
N SER A 44 24.19 -36.30 -34.88
CA SER A 44 24.12 -35.49 -36.10
C SER A 44 24.57 -36.22 -37.38
N ASP A 45 25.53 -37.14 -37.27
CA ASP A 45 26.09 -37.92 -38.38
C ASP A 45 26.71 -39.24 -37.85
N GLU A 46 25.88 -40.04 -37.19
CA GLU A 46 26.14 -41.44 -36.75
C GLU A 46 27.53 -41.77 -36.17
N GLY A 47 28.16 -40.80 -35.49
CA GLY A 47 29.47 -40.98 -34.87
C GLY A 47 30.67 -40.76 -35.81
N ARG A 48 30.50 -40.25 -37.03
CA ARG A 48 31.64 -39.80 -37.86
C ARG A 48 32.44 -38.67 -37.21
N LEU A 49 33.65 -38.41 -37.71
CA LEU A 49 34.51 -37.32 -37.22
C LEU A 49 33.77 -35.97 -37.27
N GLY A 50 33.69 -35.27 -36.14
CA GLY A 50 32.92 -34.03 -36.00
C GLY A 50 31.42 -34.21 -35.74
N SER A 51 30.88 -35.43 -35.83
CA SER A 51 29.51 -35.74 -35.40
C SER A 51 29.31 -35.31 -33.95
N THR A 52 28.13 -34.78 -33.64
CA THR A 52 27.73 -34.34 -32.31
C THR A 52 26.62 -35.25 -31.79
N LEU A 53 26.80 -35.83 -30.60
CA LEU A 53 25.70 -36.45 -29.86
C LEU A 53 25.06 -35.42 -28.94
N THR A 54 23.74 -35.48 -28.81
CA THR A 54 22.95 -34.59 -27.94
C THR A 54 22.11 -35.42 -26.99
N TYR A 55 22.18 -35.09 -25.70
CA TYR A 55 21.35 -35.67 -24.66
C TYR A 55 20.07 -34.85 -24.48
N SER A 56 18.93 -35.52 -24.50
CA SER A 56 17.60 -34.93 -24.32
C SER A 56 16.95 -35.49 -23.05
N CYS A 57 16.35 -34.63 -22.23
CA CYS A 57 15.70 -34.99 -20.98
C CYS A 57 14.23 -34.54 -20.98
N PRO A 58 13.33 -35.21 -20.24
CA PRO A 58 11.94 -34.82 -20.14
C PRO A 58 11.77 -33.46 -19.41
N PRO A 59 10.65 -32.73 -19.65
CA PRO A 59 10.40 -31.41 -19.06
C PRO A 59 10.59 -31.37 -17.53
N GLY A 60 11.20 -30.29 -17.03
CA GLY A 60 11.55 -30.13 -15.61
C GLY A 60 12.89 -30.76 -15.20
N THR A 61 13.58 -31.45 -16.11
CA THR A 61 14.91 -32.02 -15.87
C THR A 61 15.92 -31.63 -16.95
N TYR A 62 17.23 -31.69 -16.64
CA TYR A 62 18.32 -31.33 -17.54
C TYR A 62 19.42 -32.40 -17.58
N PRO A 63 20.13 -32.58 -18.72
CA PRO A 63 21.23 -33.54 -18.84
C PRO A 63 22.48 -33.07 -18.09
N TYR A 64 23.00 -33.92 -17.21
CA TYR A 64 24.25 -33.72 -16.47
C TYR A 64 25.28 -34.80 -16.85
N PRO A 65 26.57 -34.47 -17.05
CA PRO A 65 27.22 -33.17 -16.78
C PRO A 65 27.27 -32.18 -17.95
N LEU A 66 26.88 -32.60 -19.16
CA LEU A 66 26.94 -31.82 -20.40
C LEU A 66 25.70 -32.14 -21.25
N GLN A 67 25.27 -31.20 -22.09
CA GLN A 67 24.12 -31.40 -23.00
C GLN A 67 24.51 -32.12 -24.31
N SER A 68 25.74 -31.95 -24.79
CA SER A 68 26.24 -32.57 -26.02
C SER A 68 27.72 -32.94 -25.91
N ARG A 69 28.17 -33.83 -26.81
CA ARG A 69 29.57 -34.26 -26.94
C ARG A 69 29.92 -34.37 -28.43
N VAL A 70 31.17 -34.12 -28.79
CA VAL A 70 31.64 -34.13 -30.19
C VAL A 70 32.58 -35.30 -30.41
N CYS A 71 32.51 -35.94 -31.58
CA CYS A 71 33.40 -37.02 -31.97
C CYS A 71 34.75 -36.44 -32.45
N GLN A 72 35.84 -36.86 -31.80
CA GLN A 72 37.19 -36.37 -32.05
C GLN A 72 37.95 -37.28 -33.05
N SER A 73 39.08 -36.78 -33.56
CA SER A 73 39.92 -37.48 -34.57
C SER A 73 40.56 -38.78 -34.07
N ASP A 74 40.49 -39.09 -32.77
CA ASP A 74 40.93 -40.36 -32.18
C ASP A 74 39.79 -41.40 -32.07
N GLY A 75 38.62 -41.12 -32.67
CA GLY A 75 37.44 -41.99 -32.60
C GLY A 75 36.75 -41.98 -31.23
N LYS A 76 36.99 -40.97 -30.38
CA LYS A 76 36.34 -40.85 -29.06
C LYS A 76 35.51 -39.59 -28.92
N TRP A 77 34.44 -39.71 -28.16
CA TRP A 77 33.58 -38.60 -27.75
C TRP A 77 34.26 -37.74 -26.69
N THR A 78 34.16 -36.41 -26.80
CA THR A 78 34.73 -35.45 -25.82
C THR A 78 34.43 -35.84 -24.36
N PRO A 79 35.35 -35.60 -23.40
CA PRO A 79 35.20 -36.12 -22.03
C PRO A 79 33.97 -35.61 -21.28
N MET A 80 33.26 -36.49 -20.57
CA MET A 80 32.14 -36.11 -19.69
C MET A 80 32.65 -35.45 -18.40
N ARG A 81 32.84 -34.12 -18.46
CA ARG A 81 33.33 -33.30 -17.35
C ARG A 81 32.53 -31.99 -17.27
N SER A 82 32.02 -31.68 -16.08
CA SER A 82 31.50 -30.33 -15.79
C SER A 82 32.67 -29.33 -15.75
N PRO A 83 32.50 -28.04 -16.16
CA PRO A 83 33.60 -27.07 -16.26
C PRO A 83 34.53 -26.96 -15.04
N HIS A 84 34.02 -27.24 -13.84
CA HIS A 84 34.78 -27.23 -12.58
C HIS A 84 34.67 -28.54 -11.78
N GLY A 85 34.18 -29.63 -12.39
CA GLY A 85 33.84 -30.88 -11.70
C GLY A 85 34.76 -32.08 -11.98
N PRO A 86 34.61 -33.17 -11.20
CA PRO A 86 35.23 -34.46 -11.48
C PRO A 86 34.67 -35.08 -12.78
N ARG A 87 35.40 -36.04 -13.36
CA ARG A 87 34.89 -36.84 -14.49
C ARG A 87 33.72 -37.70 -14.03
N VAL A 88 32.68 -37.79 -14.85
CA VAL A 88 31.47 -38.57 -14.58
C VAL A 88 31.35 -39.65 -15.65
N ASN A 89 31.19 -40.91 -15.24
CA ASN A 89 31.20 -42.05 -16.17
C ASN A 89 29.84 -42.29 -16.85
N THR A 90 28.76 -41.72 -16.32
CA THR A 90 27.39 -41.88 -16.83
C THR A 90 26.67 -40.54 -16.87
N ALA A 91 25.96 -40.27 -17.97
CA ALA A 91 25.06 -39.12 -18.07
C ALA A 91 23.71 -39.44 -17.40
N GLN A 92 23.09 -38.46 -16.74
CA GLN A 92 21.76 -38.58 -16.15
C GLN A 92 20.97 -37.28 -16.25
N CYS A 93 19.65 -37.39 -16.32
CA CYS A 93 18.77 -36.24 -16.12
C CYS A 93 18.71 -35.88 -14.62
N ARG A 94 18.78 -34.58 -14.30
CA ARG A 94 18.65 -34.04 -12.93
C ARG A 94 17.52 -33.03 -12.86
N GLU A 95 16.84 -32.95 -11.73
CA GLU A 95 15.79 -31.96 -11.49
C GLU A 95 16.34 -30.52 -11.55
N ILE A 96 15.52 -29.62 -12.09
CA ILE A 96 15.79 -28.18 -12.09
C ILE A 96 15.20 -27.57 -10.81
N ARG A 97 16.03 -26.84 -10.03
CA ARG A 97 15.66 -26.18 -8.76
C ARG A 97 16.30 -24.80 -8.69
N CYS A 98 15.64 -23.85 -8.04
CA CYS A 98 16.20 -22.52 -7.82
C CYS A 98 17.14 -22.49 -6.60
N PRO A 99 18.23 -21.70 -6.65
CA PRO A 99 19.16 -21.56 -5.53
C PRO A 99 18.50 -20.82 -4.36
N PRO A 100 18.94 -21.06 -3.12
CA PRO A 100 18.52 -20.29 -1.96
C PRO A 100 19.04 -18.85 -2.07
N GLN A 101 18.30 -17.87 -1.55
CA GLN A 101 18.84 -16.53 -1.38
C GLN A 101 19.77 -16.51 -0.17
N MET A 102 21.04 -16.16 -0.40
CA MET A 102 21.99 -15.87 0.67
C MET A 102 21.86 -14.39 1.03
N SER A 103 21.47 -14.11 2.28
CA SER A 103 21.37 -12.79 2.92
C SER A 103 20.68 -11.69 2.10
N PHE A 104 19.40 -11.44 2.37
CA PHE A 104 18.74 -10.20 1.95
C PHE A 104 19.14 -9.09 2.92
N GLU A 105 19.92 -8.13 2.45
CA GLU A 105 20.50 -7.07 3.28
C GLU A 105 19.44 -6.04 3.68
N HIS A 106 19.44 -5.66 4.97
CA HIS A 106 18.43 -4.80 5.58
C HIS A 106 16.98 -5.28 5.40
N GLY A 107 16.77 -6.59 5.26
CA GLY A 107 15.45 -7.20 5.17
C GLY A 107 15.42 -8.70 5.44
N SER A 108 14.24 -9.30 5.25
CA SER A 108 14.01 -10.73 5.37
C SER A 108 13.40 -11.32 4.08
N SER A 109 13.50 -12.65 3.91
CA SER A 109 12.83 -13.37 2.84
C SER A 109 12.23 -14.69 3.31
N SER A 110 11.06 -15.07 2.79
CA SER A 110 10.27 -16.23 3.22
C SER A 110 9.63 -16.96 2.03
N PRO A 111 9.65 -18.32 1.98
CA PRO A 111 10.15 -19.25 3.00
C PRO A 111 11.67 -19.46 2.93
N ARG A 112 12.32 -19.74 4.07
CA ARG A 112 13.76 -20.09 4.10
C ARG A 112 13.95 -21.58 3.80
N ARG A 113 14.51 -21.92 2.63
CA ARG A 113 14.84 -23.29 2.21
C ARG A 113 16.26 -23.34 1.62
N SER A 114 16.85 -24.54 1.55
CA SER A 114 18.18 -24.77 0.96
C SER A 114 18.18 -24.89 -0.57
N SER A 115 17.01 -25.15 -1.17
CA SER A 115 16.72 -25.06 -2.60
C SER A 115 15.20 -25.00 -2.79
N HIS A 116 14.75 -24.41 -3.90
CA HIS A 116 13.32 -24.20 -4.14
C HIS A 116 12.84 -24.94 -5.39
N PRO A 117 11.69 -25.63 -5.35
CA PRO A 117 11.10 -26.28 -6.52
C PRO A 117 10.54 -25.27 -7.51
N ILE A 118 10.32 -25.69 -8.76
CA ILE A 118 9.65 -24.87 -9.78
C ILE A 118 8.25 -24.49 -9.30
N GLY A 119 7.88 -23.21 -9.45
CA GLY A 119 6.60 -22.64 -9.01
C GLY A 119 6.59 -22.09 -7.58
N ASP A 120 7.62 -22.35 -6.76
CA ASP A 120 7.73 -21.82 -5.39
C ASP A 120 7.83 -20.28 -5.41
N ILE A 121 7.21 -19.62 -4.42
CA ILE A 121 7.18 -18.15 -4.29
C ILE A 121 8.03 -17.74 -3.09
N LEU A 122 8.98 -16.84 -3.31
CA LEU A 122 9.83 -16.24 -2.28
C LEU A 122 9.47 -14.76 -2.14
N SER A 123 8.96 -14.38 -0.97
CA SER A 123 8.60 -13.00 -0.64
C SER A 123 9.77 -12.27 0.04
N PHE A 124 9.83 -10.95 -0.12
CA PHE A 124 10.87 -10.05 0.37
C PHE A 124 10.25 -8.87 1.14
N GLU A 125 10.84 -8.54 2.28
CA GLU A 125 10.39 -7.48 3.17
C GLU A 125 11.62 -6.76 3.74
N CYS A 126 11.62 -5.43 3.80
CA CYS A 126 12.72 -4.67 4.41
C CYS A 126 12.44 -4.44 5.90
N TYR A 127 13.51 -4.35 6.70
CA TYR A 127 13.41 -3.91 8.09
C TYR A 127 13.08 -2.41 8.14
N ASP A 128 12.58 -1.94 9.29
CA ASP A 128 12.19 -0.55 9.48
C ASP A 128 13.35 0.43 9.19
N GLY A 129 13.00 1.55 8.54
CA GLY A 129 13.96 2.54 8.05
C GLY A 129 14.51 2.25 6.64
N TYR A 130 14.14 1.13 6.02
CA TYR A 130 14.55 0.79 4.65
C TYR A 130 13.36 0.56 3.71
N GLN A 131 13.44 1.12 2.51
CA GLN A 131 12.46 0.99 1.44
C GLN A 131 12.81 -0.19 0.51
N LEU A 132 11.84 -1.06 0.26
CA LEU A 132 11.95 -2.06 -0.80
C LEU A 132 11.92 -1.40 -2.19
N HIS A 133 12.97 -1.63 -2.96
CA HIS A 133 13.13 -1.20 -4.34
C HIS A 133 13.22 -2.43 -5.24
N GLY A 134 12.40 -2.49 -6.28
CA GLY A 134 12.17 -3.72 -7.04
C GLY A 134 11.09 -4.59 -6.40
N SER A 135 11.12 -5.90 -6.60
CA SER A 135 9.89 -6.72 -6.50
C SER A 135 9.77 -7.52 -5.20
N SER A 136 8.68 -7.30 -4.47
CA SER A 136 8.35 -7.94 -3.18
C SER A 136 8.15 -9.45 -3.24
N GLN A 137 7.98 -10.03 -4.42
CA GLN A 137 7.84 -11.48 -4.61
C GLN A 137 8.61 -11.95 -5.84
N ARG A 138 9.19 -13.14 -5.73
CA ARG A 138 9.88 -13.82 -6.83
C ARG A 138 9.37 -15.26 -6.97
N HIS A 139 9.27 -15.73 -8.20
CA HIS A 139 8.83 -17.08 -8.54
C HIS A 139 10.01 -17.90 -9.06
N CYS A 140 10.12 -19.16 -8.61
CA CYS A 140 11.09 -20.09 -9.17
C CYS A 140 10.62 -20.58 -10.54
N LEU A 141 11.33 -20.17 -11.60
CA LEU A 141 10.97 -20.47 -12.99
C LEU A 141 11.42 -21.89 -13.40
N PRO A 142 10.82 -22.49 -14.45
CA PRO A 142 11.21 -23.80 -14.98
C PRO A 142 12.67 -23.93 -15.45
N ASN A 143 13.42 -22.83 -15.53
CA ASN A 143 14.85 -22.78 -15.86
C ASN A 143 15.79 -22.77 -14.63
N GLY A 144 15.25 -22.92 -13.42
CA GLY A 144 16.04 -22.99 -12.18
C GLY A 144 16.56 -21.63 -11.71
N ARG A 145 15.96 -20.54 -12.19
CA ARG A 145 16.24 -19.17 -11.75
C ARG A 145 14.98 -18.54 -11.17
N TRP A 146 15.18 -17.66 -10.19
CA TRP A 146 14.17 -16.70 -9.79
C TRP A 146 13.92 -15.69 -10.92
N ASN A 147 12.67 -15.28 -11.14
CA ASN A 147 12.39 -14.11 -11.99
C ASN A 147 13.09 -12.85 -11.42
N GLY A 148 13.52 -11.91 -12.28
CA GLY A 148 14.29 -10.73 -11.88
C GLY A 148 15.80 -10.96 -11.64
N THR A 149 16.53 -9.91 -11.27
CA THR A 149 18.00 -9.91 -11.08
C THR A 149 18.45 -10.28 -9.66
N SER A 150 19.75 -10.34 -9.37
CA SER A 150 20.30 -10.59 -8.02
C SER A 150 20.95 -9.33 -7.43
N PRO A 151 20.95 -9.12 -6.10
CA PRO A 151 21.62 -7.98 -5.46
C PRO A 151 23.15 -7.99 -5.65
N VAL A 152 23.77 -6.80 -5.63
CA VAL A 152 25.22 -6.58 -5.74
C VAL A 152 25.65 -5.52 -4.70
N TYR A 153 26.85 -5.67 -4.12
CA TYR A 153 27.29 -4.91 -2.95
C TYR A 153 28.57 -4.10 -3.20
N HIS A 154 28.67 -2.88 -2.64
CA HIS A 154 29.90 -2.06 -2.62
C HIS A 154 30.01 -1.20 -1.34
N GLY A 155 31.22 -1.08 -0.79
CA GLY A 155 31.50 -0.47 0.52
C GLY A 155 32.19 0.90 0.54
N ASN A 156 32.40 1.43 1.74
CA ASN A 156 32.64 2.85 2.07
C ASN A 156 34.04 3.44 1.79
N ALA A 157 34.06 4.71 1.37
CA ALA A 157 35.07 5.73 1.71
C ALA A 157 34.50 7.14 1.43
N THR A 158 34.80 8.17 2.25
CA THR A 158 34.14 9.51 2.15
C THR A 158 35.11 10.70 2.10
N GLY A 159 35.05 11.49 1.02
CA GLY A 159 35.72 12.80 0.87
C GLY A 159 35.91 13.23 -0.59
N THR A 160 35.73 14.51 -0.93
CA THR A 160 35.72 15.01 -2.33
C THR A 160 36.76 16.12 -2.53
N ASN A 161 37.69 15.92 -3.47
CA ASN A 161 38.72 16.90 -3.84
C ASN A 161 38.55 17.37 -5.30
N THR A 162 37.60 18.28 -5.52
CA THR A 162 37.24 18.79 -6.84
C THR A 162 38.36 19.60 -7.49
N TYR A 163 39.20 20.29 -6.70
CA TYR A 163 40.37 20.99 -7.23
C TYR A 163 41.40 20.03 -7.80
N ALA A 164 41.72 18.91 -7.12
CA ALA A 164 42.67 17.93 -7.64
C ALA A 164 42.17 17.28 -8.95
N ALA A 165 40.86 17.05 -9.07
CA ALA A 165 40.25 16.56 -10.32
C ALA A 165 40.42 17.57 -11.48
N LEU A 166 40.18 18.87 -11.24
CA LEU A 166 40.36 19.90 -12.25
C LEU A 166 41.85 20.19 -12.56
N ASP A 167 42.74 20.16 -11.57
CA ASP A 167 44.19 20.30 -11.76
C ASP A 167 44.78 19.12 -12.56
N ALA A 168 44.25 17.90 -12.37
CA ALA A 168 44.58 16.75 -13.21
C ALA A 168 44.15 16.96 -14.66
N ILE A 169 42.92 17.45 -14.91
CA ILE A 169 42.45 17.79 -16.27
C ILE A 169 43.32 18.89 -16.89
N TYR A 170 43.67 19.95 -16.14
CA TYR A 170 44.57 21.00 -16.59
C TYR A 170 45.95 20.46 -17.02
N ARG A 171 46.55 19.56 -16.23
CA ARG A 171 47.81 18.89 -16.58
C ARG A 171 47.69 17.98 -17.81
N MET A 172 46.59 17.25 -17.94
CA MET A 172 46.30 16.46 -19.14
C MET A 172 46.18 17.34 -20.38
N MET A 173 45.46 18.46 -20.28
CA MET A 173 45.31 19.43 -21.38
C MET A 173 46.63 20.10 -21.77
N ILE A 174 47.56 20.35 -20.83
CA ILE A 174 48.91 20.83 -21.15
C ILE A 174 49.68 19.78 -21.98
N ASN A 175 49.62 18.51 -21.57
CA ASN A 175 50.30 17.43 -22.28
C ASN A 175 49.68 17.20 -23.67
N ASP A 176 48.37 17.23 -23.81
CA ASP A 176 47.69 17.15 -25.12
C ASP A 176 48.01 18.37 -25.99
N ARG A 177 48.06 19.59 -25.43
CA ARG A 177 48.44 20.80 -26.19
C ARG A 177 49.83 20.67 -26.80
N ALA A 178 50.80 20.10 -26.07
CA ALA A 178 52.14 19.85 -26.58
C ALA A 178 52.16 18.87 -27.77
N ASN A 179 51.20 17.94 -27.84
CA ASN A 179 51.08 16.94 -28.89
C ASN A 179 50.23 17.38 -30.10
N VAL A 180 49.43 18.45 -29.99
CA VAL A 180 48.45 18.87 -31.02
C VAL A 180 48.50 20.38 -31.34
N LEU A 181 49.69 20.98 -31.26
CA LEU A 181 49.94 22.43 -31.42
C LEU A 181 49.22 23.08 -32.62
N GLU A 182 49.28 22.50 -33.82
CA GLU A 182 48.69 23.10 -35.04
C GLU A 182 47.15 23.07 -35.11
N LYS A 183 46.47 22.30 -34.24
CA LYS A 183 45.01 22.14 -34.27
C LYS A 183 44.33 22.53 -32.96
N TRP A 184 45.07 22.82 -31.90
CA TRP A 184 44.55 23.19 -30.58
C TRP A 184 43.46 24.25 -30.66
N ASP A 185 43.73 25.34 -31.39
CA ASP A 185 42.78 26.47 -31.51
C ASP A 185 41.49 26.12 -32.29
N LYS A 186 41.43 24.98 -32.98
CA LYS A 186 40.23 24.49 -33.69
C LYS A 186 39.41 23.49 -32.87
N VAL A 187 39.91 23.02 -31.72
CA VAL A 187 39.20 22.10 -30.83
C VAL A 187 38.35 22.91 -29.84
N ARG A 188 37.04 22.60 -29.73
CA ARG A 188 36.22 23.10 -28.61
C ARG A 188 36.35 22.13 -27.44
N HIS A 189 36.83 22.63 -26.31
CA HIS A 189 36.94 21.86 -25.07
C HIS A 189 35.69 22.06 -24.21
N ALA A 190 35.07 20.97 -23.78
CA ALA A 190 33.94 20.97 -22.85
C ALA A 190 34.31 20.14 -21.62
N ILE A 191 34.36 20.77 -20.46
CA ILE A 191 34.65 20.09 -19.19
C ILE A 191 33.33 19.98 -18.42
N ILE A 192 32.78 18.78 -18.39
CA ILE A 192 31.54 18.48 -17.67
C ILE A 192 31.93 17.88 -16.32
N LEU A 193 31.88 18.72 -15.29
CA LEU A 193 32.13 18.31 -13.91
C LEU A 193 30.83 17.85 -13.26
N LEU A 194 30.70 16.54 -13.04
CA LEU A 194 29.61 15.96 -12.25
C LEU A 194 30.05 15.89 -10.78
N THR A 195 29.47 16.75 -9.94
CA THR A 195 29.80 16.90 -8.52
C THR A 195 28.53 17.28 -7.75
N ASP A 196 28.47 16.94 -6.45
CA ASP A 196 27.44 17.42 -5.52
C ASP A 196 27.69 18.90 -5.10
N GLY A 197 28.71 19.55 -5.66
CA GLY A 197 29.12 20.91 -5.37
C GLY A 197 30.06 21.03 -4.17
N LYS A 198 30.34 19.93 -3.45
CA LYS A 198 31.22 19.96 -2.28
C LYS A 198 32.65 19.60 -2.68
N SER A 199 33.60 20.41 -2.19
CA SER A 199 35.03 20.11 -2.22
C SER A 199 35.58 20.39 -0.83
N ASN A 200 35.59 19.37 0.03
CA ASN A 200 36.07 19.49 1.40
C ASN A 200 37.57 19.17 1.56
N LEU A 201 38.24 18.82 0.45
CA LEU A 201 39.67 18.61 0.35
C LEU A 201 40.24 19.49 -0.78
N GLY A 202 41.46 19.98 -0.60
CA GLY A 202 42.21 20.75 -1.61
C GLY A 202 41.98 22.27 -1.58
N ARG A 203 42.42 22.94 -2.66
CA ARG A 203 42.26 24.39 -2.89
C ARG A 203 40.87 24.70 -3.47
N PRO A 204 40.46 25.98 -3.63
CA PRO A 204 39.22 26.33 -4.30
C PRO A 204 39.19 25.85 -5.77
N PRO A 205 38.18 25.07 -6.20
CA PRO A 205 38.08 24.58 -7.59
C PRO A 205 38.16 25.68 -8.67
N LYS A 206 37.69 26.89 -8.34
CA LYS A 206 37.72 28.08 -9.20
C LYS A 206 39.14 28.53 -9.60
N ASP A 207 40.17 28.14 -8.86
CA ASP A 207 41.56 28.44 -9.21
C ASP A 207 42.07 27.52 -10.33
N ALA A 208 41.69 26.24 -10.29
CA ALA A 208 41.97 25.32 -11.39
C ALA A 208 41.19 25.68 -12.67
N VAL A 209 39.93 26.15 -12.53
CA VAL A 209 39.14 26.68 -13.66
C VAL A 209 39.87 27.84 -14.34
N ARG A 210 40.38 28.83 -13.58
CA ARG A 210 41.12 29.97 -14.14
C ARG A 210 42.39 29.56 -14.89
N SER A 211 43.12 28.55 -14.39
CA SER A 211 44.26 27.96 -15.10
C SER A 211 43.85 27.36 -16.44
N ILE A 212 42.72 26.65 -16.49
CA ILE A 212 42.17 26.06 -17.72
C ILE A 212 41.68 27.15 -18.69
N GLU A 213 40.96 28.16 -18.22
CA GLU A 213 40.49 29.29 -19.04
C GLU A 213 41.65 30.01 -19.75
N GLY A 214 42.78 30.19 -19.05
CA GLY A 214 44.02 30.72 -19.62
C GLY A 214 44.69 29.80 -20.65
N LEU A 215 44.46 28.49 -20.59
CA LEU A 215 45.00 27.49 -21.53
C LEU A 215 44.19 27.40 -22.84
N VAL A 216 42.89 27.66 -22.80
CA VAL A 216 41.98 27.63 -23.97
C VAL A 216 41.61 29.00 -24.54
N ASN A 217 42.16 30.08 -23.97
CA ASN A 217 42.13 31.45 -24.50
C ASN A 217 40.72 31.97 -24.85
N VAL A 218 39.81 31.91 -23.87
CA VAL A 218 38.35 32.17 -24.02
C VAL A 218 38.00 33.64 -24.34
N GLY A 219 38.99 34.55 -24.43
CA GLY A 219 38.79 35.99 -24.46
C GLY A 219 38.62 36.68 -25.83
N GLU A 220 38.83 35.99 -26.96
CA GLU A 220 38.84 36.65 -28.29
C GLU A 220 37.66 36.23 -29.20
N ASN A 221 37.19 37.19 -30.01
CA ASN A 221 35.99 37.13 -30.85
C ASN A 221 35.97 35.94 -31.84
N ARG A 222 35.39 34.81 -31.43
CA ARG A 222 35.04 33.69 -32.33
C ARG A 222 33.59 33.79 -32.78
N LYS A 223 33.34 33.78 -34.10
CA LYS A 223 31.98 33.67 -34.67
C LYS A 223 31.36 32.32 -34.31
N ASP A 224 30.06 32.31 -34.06
CA ASP A 224 29.31 31.09 -33.75
C ASP A 224 28.78 30.43 -35.03
N TYR A 225 28.86 29.09 -35.09
CA TYR A 225 28.70 28.28 -36.32
C TYR A 225 27.48 27.33 -36.23
N LEU A 226 26.37 27.79 -35.63
CA LEU A 226 25.17 26.99 -35.40
C LEU A 226 23.90 27.64 -35.99
N ASP A 227 23.92 27.97 -37.30
CA ASP A 227 22.67 28.19 -38.05
C ASP A 227 22.05 26.82 -38.41
N PRO A 228 20.78 26.54 -38.05
CA PRO A 228 20.12 25.28 -38.39
C PRO A 228 20.05 24.94 -39.89
N LYS A 229 20.29 25.92 -40.79
CA LYS A 229 20.36 25.71 -42.25
C LYS A 229 21.57 24.89 -42.70
N ASP A 230 22.63 24.80 -41.89
CA ASP A 230 23.86 24.06 -42.22
C ASP A 230 23.80 22.58 -41.81
N LEU A 231 22.63 22.08 -41.37
CA LEU A 231 22.44 20.74 -40.75
C LEU A 231 21.69 19.73 -41.63
N ASP A 232 21.68 19.91 -42.96
CA ASP A 232 20.84 19.14 -43.89
C ASP A 232 21.06 17.61 -43.88
N ASP A 233 22.30 17.15 -43.68
CA ASP A 233 22.68 15.74 -43.84
C ASP A 233 22.48 14.85 -42.60
N ILE A 234 21.83 15.35 -41.54
CA ILE A 234 21.67 14.62 -40.27
C ILE A 234 20.27 14.01 -40.15
N CYS A 235 20.22 12.68 -40.14
CA CYS A 235 19.02 11.88 -39.87
C CYS A 235 18.68 11.82 -38.37
N GLY A 236 17.45 11.46 -38.03
CA GLY A 236 17.03 11.20 -36.64
C GLY A 236 16.89 12.44 -35.73
N LEU A 237 17.05 13.65 -36.27
CA LEU A 237 16.80 14.91 -35.56
C LEU A 237 15.31 15.29 -35.60
N ALA A 238 14.75 15.62 -34.44
CA ALA A 238 13.41 16.15 -34.27
C ALA A 238 13.39 17.29 -33.24
N ASN A 239 12.42 18.19 -33.35
CA ASN A 239 12.26 19.31 -32.43
C ASN A 239 11.39 18.90 -31.23
N TYR A 240 12.01 18.75 -30.06
CA TYR A 240 11.34 18.35 -28.82
C TYR A 240 10.91 19.54 -27.93
N SER A 241 11.00 20.78 -28.40
CA SER A 241 10.49 21.94 -27.65
C SER A 241 9.00 21.81 -27.34
N ILE A 242 8.58 22.34 -26.19
CA ILE A 242 7.18 22.29 -25.71
C ILE A 242 6.22 22.78 -26.80
N ASN A 243 6.52 23.93 -27.40
CA ASN A 243 5.71 24.61 -28.41
C ASN A 243 5.87 24.03 -29.84
N ALA A 244 6.68 22.99 -30.06
CA ALA A 244 6.87 22.44 -31.41
C ALA A 244 5.63 21.67 -31.89
N GLU A 245 5.29 21.81 -33.16
CA GLU A 245 4.14 21.14 -33.80
C GLU A 245 4.38 19.63 -33.95
N TRP A 246 3.32 18.88 -34.25
CA TRP A 246 3.38 17.43 -34.38
C TRP A 246 4.37 16.97 -35.45
N TYR A 247 4.39 17.58 -36.64
CA TYR A 247 5.34 17.23 -37.70
C TYR A 247 6.78 17.65 -37.37
N GLN A 248 6.98 18.67 -36.52
CA GLN A 248 8.31 19.06 -36.05
C GLN A 248 8.86 18.06 -35.00
N LYS A 249 7.95 17.47 -34.20
CA LYS A 249 8.25 16.38 -33.26
C LYS A 249 8.42 15.01 -33.94
N ASN A 250 7.83 14.81 -35.12
CA ASN A 250 7.80 13.53 -35.86
C ASN A 250 8.18 13.69 -37.36
N PRO A 251 9.32 14.31 -37.73
CA PRO A 251 9.55 14.83 -39.08
C PRO A 251 9.82 13.78 -40.16
N TRP A 252 10.00 12.52 -39.79
CA TRP A 252 10.15 11.37 -40.70
C TRP A 252 8.86 10.59 -40.91
N HIS A 253 7.77 10.91 -40.20
CA HIS A 253 6.56 10.11 -40.26
C HIS A 253 5.76 10.35 -41.55
N VAL A 254 5.42 9.27 -42.24
CA VAL A 254 4.66 9.27 -43.50
C VAL A 254 3.26 8.72 -43.27
N LEU A 255 2.25 9.36 -43.83
CA LEU A 255 0.91 8.77 -43.99
C LEU A 255 0.77 8.26 -45.43
N LEU A 256 0.20 7.06 -45.61
CA LEU A 256 -0.11 6.48 -46.91
C LEU A 256 -1.62 6.39 -47.05
N GLN A 257 -2.16 6.98 -48.12
CA GLN A 257 -3.60 7.05 -48.38
C GLN A 257 -3.89 6.53 -49.79
N GLU A 258 -4.93 5.71 -49.89
CA GLU A 258 -5.49 5.25 -51.17
C GLU A 258 -6.60 6.21 -51.62
N ASN A 259 -6.65 6.56 -52.91
CA ASN A 259 -7.53 7.60 -53.48
C ASN A 259 -9.04 7.37 -53.20
N HIS A 260 -9.46 6.15 -52.86
CA HIS A 260 -10.85 5.80 -52.55
C HIS A 260 -11.20 5.86 -51.05
N GLN A 261 -10.23 6.10 -50.16
CA GLN A 261 -10.42 6.12 -48.72
C GLN A 261 -10.33 7.54 -48.17
N THR A 262 -11.23 7.90 -47.25
CA THR A 262 -11.26 9.24 -46.63
C THR A 262 -10.15 9.45 -45.60
N GLU A 263 -9.59 8.38 -45.05
CA GLU A 263 -8.50 8.40 -44.07
C GLU A 263 -7.28 7.61 -44.57
N PRO A 264 -6.05 7.94 -44.17
CA PRO A 264 -4.86 7.20 -44.58
C PRO A 264 -4.81 5.82 -43.93
N SER A 265 -4.83 4.76 -44.75
CA SER A 265 -4.88 3.36 -44.34
C SER A 265 -3.57 2.82 -43.76
N CYS A 266 -2.44 3.40 -44.15
CA CYS A 266 -1.12 2.91 -43.77
C CYS A 266 -0.15 4.02 -43.33
N ARG A 267 1.00 3.62 -42.80
CA ARG A 267 2.05 4.50 -42.27
C ARG A 267 3.43 4.06 -42.76
N GLY A 268 4.38 4.98 -42.80
CA GLY A 268 5.77 4.69 -43.15
C GLY A 268 6.75 5.65 -42.51
N ALA A 269 8.03 5.50 -42.86
CA ALA A 269 9.10 6.38 -42.45
C ALA A 269 9.92 6.86 -43.65
N LEU A 270 10.17 8.16 -43.73
CA LEU A 270 11.10 8.77 -44.68
C LEU A 270 12.54 8.40 -44.28
N ILE A 271 13.28 7.73 -45.15
CA ILE A 271 14.67 7.28 -44.89
C ILE A 271 15.72 8.02 -45.74
N SER A 272 15.29 8.72 -46.80
CA SER A 272 16.14 9.63 -47.59
C SER A 272 15.30 10.69 -48.29
N LYS A 273 15.89 11.53 -49.17
CA LYS A 273 15.14 12.53 -49.95
C LYS A 273 14.12 11.91 -50.92
N THR A 274 14.28 10.65 -51.33
CA THR A 274 13.41 9.98 -52.32
C THR A 274 12.83 8.65 -51.86
N TRP A 275 13.26 8.11 -50.72
CA TRP A 275 12.87 6.75 -50.29
C TRP A 275 12.10 6.73 -48.97
N ILE A 276 11.02 5.95 -48.97
CA ILE A 276 10.15 5.68 -47.83
C ILE A 276 10.13 4.18 -47.54
N LEU A 277 10.18 3.82 -46.27
CA LEU A 277 10.04 2.47 -45.76
C LEU A 277 8.63 2.26 -45.18
N THR A 278 7.96 1.17 -45.54
CA THR A 278 6.63 0.79 -45.05
C THR A 278 6.47 -0.74 -45.04
N SER A 279 5.32 -1.27 -44.61
CA SER A 279 4.99 -2.69 -44.73
C SER A 279 4.46 -3.01 -46.14
N ALA A 280 4.71 -4.23 -46.61
CA ALA A 280 4.22 -4.68 -47.93
C ALA A 280 2.72 -4.97 -47.90
N HIS A 281 2.18 -5.43 -46.76
CA HIS A 281 0.77 -5.80 -46.64
C HIS A 281 -0.21 -4.65 -46.93
N CYS A 282 0.23 -3.41 -46.78
CA CYS A 282 -0.54 -2.20 -47.08
C CYS A 282 -1.18 -2.22 -48.48
N PHE A 283 -0.52 -2.86 -49.43
CA PHE A 283 -0.88 -2.85 -50.85
C PHE A 283 -1.42 -4.20 -51.34
N ASN A 284 -1.67 -5.18 -50.46
CA ASN A 284 -2.09 -6.54 -50.85
C ASN A 284 -3.46 -6.63 -51.55
N LYS A 285 -4.23 -5.54 -51.61
CA LYS A 285 -5.57 -5.50 -52.22
C LYS A 285 -5.57 -4.95 -53.65
N LEU A 286 -4.60 -4.12 -54.03
CA LEU A 286 -4.48 -3.51 -55.36
C LEU A 286 -3.00 -3.34 -55.73
N ASN A 287 -2.57 -3.90 -56.86
CA ASN A 287 -1.19 -3.78 -57.36
C ASN A 287 -0.86 -2.41 -57.97
N ASP A 288 -1.85 -1.56 -58.22
CA ASP A 288 -1.66 -0.28 -58.90
C ASP A 288 -1.20 0.81 -57.92
N ILE A 289 0.07 1.19 -58.03
CA ILE A 289 0.66 2.27 -57.23
C ILE A 289 0.11 3.67 -57.57
N SER A 290 -0.56 3.84 -58.72
CA SER A 290 -1.13 5.13 -59.13
C SER A 290 -2.34 5.55 -58.28
N THR A 291 -2.98 4.60 -57.59
CA THR A 291 -4.10 4.87 -56.67
C THR A 291 -3.65 5.35 -55.29
N TRP A 292 -2.33 5.41 -55.03
CA TRP A 292 -1.77 5.74 -53.72
C TRP A 292 -1.09 7.11 -53.67
N ARG A 293 -1.25 7.79 -52.53
CA ARG A 293 -0.65 9.09 -52.22
C ARG A 293 0.15 9.01 -50.92
N VAL A 294 1.31 9.65 -50.94
CA VAL A 294 2.18 9.86 -49.79
C VAL A 294 1.89 11.24 -49.21
N ILE A 295 1.61 11.34 -47.91
CA ILE A 295 1.44 12.62 -47.20
C ILE A 295 2.63 12.82 -46.25
N LEU A 296 3.32 13.95 -46.41
CA LEU A 296 4.49 14.36 -45.63
C LEU A 296 4.39 15.81 -45.16
N GLY A 297 4.90 16.08 -43.95
CA GLY A 297 4.97 17.43 -43.37
C GLY A 297 3.62 18.10 -43.05
N GLY A 298 2.50 17.40 -43.27
CA GLY A 298 1.13 17.85 -43.03
C GLY A 298 0.39 18.43 -44.25
N GLU A 299 1.11 18.72 -45.35
CA GLU A 299 0.57 19.50 -46.48
C GLU A 299 0.93 18.91 -47.86
N SER A 300 2.02 18.15 -47.97
CA SER A 300 2.53 17.67 -49.28
C SER A 300 1.97 16.30 -49.66
N SER A 301 1.12 16.24 -50.68
CA SER A 301 0.73 14.99 -51.36
C SER A 301 1.71 14.68 -52.49
N LEU A 302 2.35 13.51 -52.43
CA LEU A 302 3.41 13.09 -53.36
C LEU A 302 3.05 11.78 -54.07
N SER A 303 3.52 11.65 -55.31
CA SER A 303 3.33 10.46 -56.15
C SER A 303 4.46 9.44 -55.95
N ILE A 304 4.11 8.17 -56.03
CA ILE A 304 5.04 7.03 -55.98
C ILE A 304 5.48 6.69 -57.40
N LYS A 305 6.80 6.65 -57.63
CA LYS A 305 7.44 6.29 -58.89
C LYS A 305 7.52 4.78 -59.09
N ARG A 306 7.93 4.07 -58.04
CA ARG A 306 7.91 2.59 -57.97
C ARG A 306 7.84 2.10 -56.53
N ARG A 307 7.35 0.87 -56.40
CA ARG A 307 7.33 0.05 -55.18
C ARG A 307 8.28 -1.12 -55.36
N ILE A 308 8.98 -1.50 -54.30
CA ILE A 308 9.86 -2.68 -54.23
C ILE A 308 9.54 -3.40 -52.94
N ASP A 309 8.88 -4.55 -53.03
CA ASP A 309 8.70 -5.45 -51.89
C ASP A 309 9.92 -6.38 -51.73
N HIS A 310 10.06 -6.98 -50.56
CA HIS A 310 11.07 -8.00 -50.33
C HIS A 310 10.71 -9.31 -51.06
N ASP A 311 11.65 -9.91 -51.80
CA ASP A 311 11.40 -11.11 -52.66
C ASP A 311 10.80 -12.32 -51.91
N LEU A 312 11.10 -12.44 -50.62
CA LEU A 312 10.57 -13.50 -49.74
C LEU A 312 9.25 -13.15 -49.04
N TYR A 313 8.65 -11.99 -49.30
CA TYR A 313 7.37 -11.61 -48.73
C TYR A 313 6.23 -12.43 -49.34
N ASN A 314 5.53 -13.20 -48.50
CA ASN A 314 4.36 -13.95 -48.93
C ASN A 314 3.41 -14.20 -47.76
N VAL A 315 2.35 -13.38 -47.68
CA VAL A 315 1.31 -13.48 -46.64
C VAL A 315 0.59 -14.83 -46.60
N ARG A 316 0.71 -15.66 -47.65
CA ARG A 316 0.08 -16.98 -47.77
C ARG A 316 1.06 -18.15 -47.66
N ALA A 317 2.33 -17.91 -47.31
CA ALA A 317 3.37 -18.95 -47.31
C ALA A 317 3.08 -20.17 -46.41
N LYS A 318 2.24 -20.00 -45.37
CA LYS A 318 1.89 -21.04 -44.40
C LYS A 318 0.44 -21.52 -44.45
N LEU A 319 -0.29 -21.28 -45.53
CA LEU A 319 -1.69 -21.75 -45.69
C LEU A 319 -1.84 -23.27 -45.48
N SER A 320 -0.86 -24.07 -45.93
CA SER A 320 -0.85 -25.53 -45.75
C SER A 320 -0.66 -25.98 -44.29
N GLN A 321 -0.23 -25.08 -43.40
CA GLN A 321 -0.06 -25.30 -41.96
C GLN A 321 -1.26 -24.77 -41.15
N GLY A 322 -2.37 -24.37 -41.83
CA GLY A 322 -3.55 -23.79 -41.19
C GLY A 322 -3.41 -22.30 -40.82
N ILE A 323 -2.26 -21.68 -41.11
CA ILE A 323 -2.00 -20.26 -40.83
C ILE A 323 -2.50 -19.43 -42.01
N GLN A 324 -3.57 -18.67 -41.79
CA GLN A 324 -4.28 -17.92 -42.85
C GLN A 324 -3.47 -16.75 -43.41
N GLU A 325 -2.70 -16.08 -42.54
CA GLU A 325 -1.87 -14.93 -42.88
C GLU A 325 -0.50 -15.06 -42.18
N PHE A 326 0.61 -14.80 -42.88
CA PHE A 326 1.97 -14.96 -42.34
C PHE A 326 2.88 -13.80 -42.77
N TYR A 327 3.25 -12.94 -41.84
CA TYR A 327 3.84 -11.62 -42.12
C TYR A 327 5.38 -11.57 -42.07
N ASP A 328 6.09 -12.70 -42.25
CA ASP A 328 7.57 -12.65 -42.34
C ASP A 328 7.98 -11.91 -43.62
N TYR A 329 9.06 -11.12 -43.52
CA TYR A 329 9.51 -10.18 -44.57
C TYR A 329 8.47 -9.12 -45.02
N ASP A 330 7.51 -8.75 -44.17
CA ASP A 330 6.51 -7.70 -44.46
C ASP A 330 7.10 -6.28 -44.51
N ILE A 331 7.85 -5.99 -45.58
CA ILE A 331 8.58 -4.74 -45.77
C ILE A 331 8.60 -4.34 -47.25
N SER A 332 8.40 -3.06 -47.50
CA SER A 332 8.35 -2.46 -48.84
C SER A 332 9.02 -1.10 -48.86
N LEU A 333 9.69 -0.81 -49.98
CA LEU A 333 10.33 0.46 -50.30
C LEU A 333 9.56 1.19 -51.38
N LEU A 334 9.24 2.46 -51.14
CA LEU A 334 8.61 3.34 -52.11
C LEU A 334 9.64 4.40 -52.56
N GLU A 335 9.85 4.50 -53.88
CA GLU A 335 10.58 5.62 -54.48
C GLU A 335 9.58 6.73 -54.83
N LEU A 336 9.86 7.95 -54.39
CA LEU A 336 9.12 9.15 -54.74
C LEU A 336 9.50 9.65 -56.15
N GLU A 337 8.53 10.20 -56.88
CA GLU A 337 8.77 10.80 -58.19
C GLU A 337 9.75 11.98 -58.13
N ASN A 338 9.68 12.78 -57.06
CA ASN A 338 10.51 13.96 -56.84
C ASN A 338 11.15 13.93 -55.44
N PRO A 339 12.41 14.40 -55.29
CA PRO A 339 13.07 14.48 -53.99
C PRO A 339 12.43 15.55 -53.09
N VAL A 340 12.22 15.23 -51.81
CA VAL A 340 11.69 16.20 -50.83
C VAL A 340 12.80 17.08 -50.24
N PRO A 341 12.55 18.39 -50.03
CA PRO A 341 13.45 19.24 -49.27
C PRO A 341 13.38 18.88 -47.78
N PHE A 342 14.52 18.89 -47.11
CA PHE A 342 14.57 18.75 -45.65
C PHE A 342 14.38 20.10 -44.96
N GLY A 343 13.86 20.07 -43.73
CA GLY A 343 13.58 21.28 -42.95
C GLY A 343 12.96 20.95 -41.60
N GLY A 344 12.35 21.94 -40.94
CA GLY A 344 11.82 21.78 -39.58
C GLY A 344 10.68 20.76 -39.41
N ARG A 345 9.92 20.46 -40.48
CA ARG A 345 8.79 19.51 -40.50
C ARG A 345 9.04 18.21 -41.28
N ILE A 346 10.12 18.12 -42.07
CA ILE A 346 10.43 16.98 -42.96
C ILE A 346 11.92 16.66 -42.83
N ARG A 347 12.26 15.48 -42.28
CA ARG A 347 13.65 14.98 -42.11
C ARG A 347 13.66 13.45 -42.15
N PRO A 348 14.76 12.78 -42.54
CA PRO A 348 14.82 11.33 -42.56
C PRO A 348 15.09 10.74 -41.18
N ILE A 349 14.57 9.53 -40.90
CA ILE A 349 15.03 8.72 -39.76
C ILE A 349 16.33 8.00 -40.12
N CYS A 350 17.20 7.74 -39.14
CA CYS A 350 18.42 6.97 -39.38
C CYS A 350 18.10 5.48 -39.56
N LEU A 351 18.40 4.93 -40.74
CA LEU A 351 18.38 3.50 -40.97
C LEU A 351 19.67 2.87 -40.39
N PRO A 352 19.61 1.79 -39.57
CA PRO A 352 20.80 1.06 -39.14
C PRO A 352 21.67 0.58 -40.32
N CYS A 353 22.91 0.22 -40.05
CA CYS A 353 23.93 -0.12 -41.07
C CYS A 353 24.35 1.02 -42.03
N THR A 354 23.91 2.26 -41.81
CA THR A 354 24.29 3.40 -42.67
C THR A 354 25.29 4.34 -42.00
N GLU A 355 26.00 5.14 -42.80
CA GLU A 355 26.86 6.23 -42.29
C GLU A 355 26.07 7.31 -41.54
N GLY A 356 24.76 7.47 -41.83
CA GLY A 356 23.86 8.30 -41.04
C GLY A 356 23.70 7.76 -39.60
N ALA A 357 23.49 6.45 -39.47
CA ALA A 357 23.45 5.79 -38.17
C ALA A 357 24.82 5.81 -37.44
N ASN A 358 25.94 5.63 -38.16
CA ASN A 358 27.29 5.79 -37.58
C ASN A 358 27.43 7.16 -36.90
N LYS A 359 27.08 8.24 -37.61
CA LYS A 359 27.12 9.62 -37.09
C LYS A 359 26.20 9.80 -35.89
N ALA A 360 24.95 9.33 -35.96
CA ALA A 360 23.96 9.46 -34.88
C ALA A 360 24.38 8.69 -33.61
N LEU A 361 24.94 7.49 -33.76
CA LEU A 361 25.43 6.64 -32.67
C LEU A 361 26.88 6.94 -32.27
N LYS A 362 27.51 7.96 -32.86
CA LYS A 362 28.91 8.38 -32.63
C LYS A 362 29.93 7.25 -32.83
N LYS A 363 29.65 6.34 -33.77
CA LYS A 363 30.52 5.21 -34.14
C LYS A 363 31.50 5.62 -35.26
N LYS A 364 32.58 4.85 -35.45
CA LYS A 364 33.62 5.15 -36.44
C LYS A 364 33.15 4.80 -37.86
N SER A 365 33.08 5.81 -38.71
CA SER A 365 32.81 5.67 -40.16
C SER A 365 33.77 4.66 -40.81
N GLY A 366 33.27 3.84 -41.73
CA GLY A 366 34.05 2.82 -42.46
C GLY A 366 34.53 1.59 -41.67
N THR A 367 34.55 1.60 -40.33
CA THR A 367 34.95 0.41 -39.51
C THR A 367 33.81 -0.21 -38.71
N THR A 368 32.67 0.46 -38.59
CA THR A 368 31.52 -0.02 -37.81
C THR A 368 30.64 -0.91 -38.68
N THR A 369 30.34 -2.12 -38.20
CA THR A 369 29.53 -3.10 -38.92
C THR A 369 28.04 -2.99 -38.58
N CYS A 370 27.19 -3.64 -39.38
CA CYS A 370 25.79 -3.91 -39.01
C CYS A 370 25.67 -4.58 -37.64
N LYS A 371 26.57 -5.51 -37.31
CA LYS A 371 26.51 -6.25 -36.03
C LYS A 371 26.81 -5.34 -34.85
N ASP A 372 27.70 -4.37 -35.01
CA ASP A 372 27.98 -3.37 -33.96
C ASP A 372 26.76 -2.46 -33.71
N HIS A 373 26.02 -2.10 -34.75
CA HIS A 373 24.75 -1.38 -34.60
C HIS A 373 23.66 -2.22 -33.94
N GLU A 374 23.53 -3.49 -34.32
CA GLU A 374 22.59 -4.42 -33.68
C GLU A 374 22.93 -4.63 -32.20
N LEU A 375 24.22 -4.83 -31.89
CA LEU A 375 24.70 -4.97 -30.52
C LEU A 375 24.49 -3.69 -29.71
N GLU A 376 24.71 -2.50 -30.28
CA GLU A 376 24.45 -1.23 -29.59
C GLU A 376 22.95 -1.09 -29.27
N LEU A 377 22.10 -1.20 -30.30
CA LEU A 377 20.66 -0.91 -30.21
C LEU A 377 19.87 -2.01 -29.48
N LEU A 378 20.31 -3.27 -29.54
CA LEU A 378 19.63 -4.43 -28.94
C LEU A 378 20.48 -5.11 -27.84
N SER A 379 21.42 -4.37 -27.25
CA SER A 379 22.25 -4.80 -26.11
C SER A 379 21.43 -5.17 -24.87
N PHE A 380 20.29 -4.51 -24.65
CA PHE A 380 19.51 -4.64 -23.42
C PHE A 380 18.36 -5.65 -23.55
N GLU A 381 18.10 -6.35 -22.45
CA GLU A 381 16.99 -7.30 -22.27
C GLU A 381 15.62 -6.66 -22.57
N LYS A 382 15.47 -5.39 -22.22
CA LYS A 382 14.33 -4.52 -22.57
C LYS A 382 14.88 -3.22 -23.17
N VAL A 383 14.69 -3.00 -24.46
CA VAL A 383 15.15 -1.80 -25.17
C VAL A 383 14.00 -0.78 -25.23
N PRO A 384 14.16 0.45 -24.73
CA PRO A 384 13.13 1.48 -24.84
C PRO A 384 12.96 1.89 -26.31
N ALA A 385 11.72 1.89 -26.79
CA ALA A 385 11.36 2.31 -28.14
C ALA A 385 10.03 3.06 -28.16
N GLN A 386 9.68 3.64 -29.30
CA GLN A 386 8.46 4.42 -29.48
C GLN A 386 7.85 4.11 -30.84
N PHE A 387 6.53 4.04 -30.90
CA PHE A 387 5.78 4.02 -32.16
C PHE A 387 4.68 5.09 -32.16
N ILE A 388 4.09 5.33 -33.33
CA ILE A 388 2.97 6.27 -33.48
C ILE A 388 1.74 5.43 -33.86
N SER A 389 0.68 5.52 -33.05
CA SER A 389 -0.59 4.84 -33.29
C SER A 389 -1.39 5.52 -34.41
N LEU A 390 -2.44 4.84 -34.90
CA LEU A 390 -3.26 5.36 -36.00
C LEU A 390 -3.93 6.70 -35.69
N ASP A 391 -4.26 6.96 -34.40
CA ASP A 391 -4.77 8.22 -33.87
C ASP A 391 -3.67 9.27 -33.56
N ASN A 392 -2.49 9.11 -34.17
CA ASN A 392 -1.33 10.02 -34.09
C ASN A 392 -0.74 10.23 -32.68
N LYS A 393 -1.06 9.38 -31.70
CA LYS A 393 -0.41 9.41 -30.38
C LYS A 393 0.95 8.70 -30.44
N ARG A 394 1.95 9.25 -29.74
CA ARG A 394 3.25 8.60 -29.56
C ARG A 394 3.18 7.65 -28.35
N MET A 395 3.34 6.36 -28.61
CA MET A 395 3.27 5.30 -27.62
C MET A 395 4.69 4.86 -27.24
N ASN A 396 4.99 4.87 -25.93
CA ASN A 396 6.24 4.31 -25.40
C ASN A 396 6.10 2.80 -25.25
N VAL A 397 7.11 2.04 -25.65
CA VAL A 397 7.16 0.58 -25.50
C VAL A 397 8.55 0.13 -25.07
N ARG A 398 8.65 -1.12 -24.58
CA ARG A 398 9.94 -1.78 -24.34
C ARG A 398 10.04 -3.03 -25.20
N ILE A 399 10.93 -3.01 -26.19
CA ILE A 399 11.21 -4.18 -27.03
C ILE A 399 11.95 -5.21 -26.16
N LYS A 400 11.35 -6.37 -25.98
CA LYS A 400 11.92 -7.48 -25.22
C LYS A 400 12.82 -8.31 -26.13
N THR A 401 14.10 -8.34 -25.81
CA THR A 401 15.12 -9.11 -26.52
C THR A 401 15.55 -10.33 -25.68
N LYS A 402 16.50 -11.13 -26.19
CA LYS A 402 17.22 -12.16 -25.40
C LYS A 402 16.27 -13.06 -24.61
N THR A 403 16.38 -13.12 -23.27
CA THR A 403 15.61 -14.09 -22.45
C THR A 403 14.14 -13.69 -22.23
N SER A 404 13.77 -12.45 -22.55
CA SER A 404 12.43 -11.89 -22.44
C SER A 404 11.66 -11.96 -23.75
N ARG A 405 12.32 -12.30 -24.87
CA ARG A 405 11.67 -12.48 -26.17
C ARG A 405 10.65 -13.64 -26.16
N PRO A 406 10.94 -14.85 -25.64
CA PRO A 406 9.99 -15.97 -25.68
C PRO A 406 8.67 -15.70 -24.94
N SER A 407 8.74 -15.09 -23.75
CA SER A 407 7.56 -14.70 -22.98
C SER A 407 6.82 -13.48 -23.53
N CYS A 408 7.44 -12.75 -24.46
CA CYS A 408 6.78 -11.70 -25.21
C CYS A 408 5.99 -12.27 -26.38
N ILE A 409 6.63 -13.12 -27.20
CA ILE A 409 6.00 -13.64 -28.43
C ILE A 409 4.87 -14.62 -28.14
N SER A 410 4.86 -15.28 -26.98
CA SER A 410 3.74 -16.14 -26.55
C SER A 410 2.40 -15.39 -26.45
N GLY A 411 2.41 -14.05 -26.38
CA GLY A 411 1.20 -13.24 -26.52
C GLY A 411 0.49 -13.41 -27.87
N ALA A 412 1.20 -13.77 -28.94
CA ALA A 412 0.65 -13.90 -30.28
C ALA A 412 -0.27 -15.13 -30.45
N VAL A 413 -0.11 -16.15 -29.59
CA VAL A 413 -0.88 -17.41 -29.61
C VAL A 413 -1.91 -17.50 -28.47
N GLN A 414 -2.21 -16.38 -27.80
CA GLN A 414 -3.25 -16.34 -26.77
C GLN A 414 -4.66 -16.47 -27.36
N GLU A 415 -5.60 -16.93 -26.55
CA GLU A 415 -7.01 -17.07 -26.91
C GLU A 415 -7.59 -15.73 -27.39
N GLY A 416 -8.20 -15.71 -28.59
CA GLY A 416 -8.69 -14.50 -29.25
C GLY A 416 -7.68 -13.81 -30.19
N MET A 417 -6.42 -14.25 -30.26
CA MET A 417 -5.43 -13.73 -31.21
C MET A 417 -5.44 -14.50 -32.54
N ILE A 418 -4.93 -13.86 -33.61
CA ILE A 418 -4.92 -14.40 -34.99
C ILE A 418 -4.14 -15.73 -35.14
N TYR A 419 -3.23 -16.03 -34.19
CA TYR A 419 -2.48 -17.28 -34.15
C TYR A 419 -2.84 -18.17 -32.97
N SER A 420 -4.02 -18.01 -32.36
CA SER A 420 -4.48 -18.82 -31.20
C SER A 420 -4.52 -20.34 -31.44
N GLN A 421 -4.47 -20.78 -32.70
CA GLN A 421 -4.44 -22.19 -33.10
C GLN A 421 -3.00 -22.75 -33.24
N VAL A 422 -1.96 -21.92 -33.09
CA VAL A 422 -0.55 -22.30 -33.26
C VAL A 422 0.06 -22.62 -31.90
N SER A 423 0.65 -23.81 -31.76
CA SER A 423 1.22 -24.28 -30.49
C SER A 423 2.54 -23.60 -30.09
N ASP A 424 3.35 -23.20 -31.07
CA ASP A 424 4.61 -22.50 -30.85
C ASP A 424 4.59 -21.13 -31.55
N ALA A 425 4.60 -20.06 -30.74
CA ALA A 425 4.60 -18.68 -31.24
C ALA A 425 5.80 -18.33 -32.12
N SER A 426 6.93 -19.06 -32.02
CA SER A 426 8.10 -18.83 -32.86
C SER A 426 7.89 -19.25 -34.32
N GLU A 427 6.92 -20.13 -34.61
CA GLU A 427 6.56 -20.51 -35.98
C GLU A 427 5.90 -19.36 -36.76
N VAL A 428 5.29 -18.40 -36.07
CA VAL A 428 4.57 -17.25 -36.64
C VAL A 428 5.24 -15.91 -36.34
N VAL A 429 5.99 -15.81 -35.24
CA VAL A 429 6.75 -14.62 -34.82
C VAL A 429 8.25 -14.90 -34.92
N THR A 430 8.74 -14.91 -36.17
CA THR A 430 10.16 -15.14 -36.51
C THR A 430 11.09 -14.13 -35.83
N ASP A 431 12.40 -14.37 -35.80
CA ASP A 431 13.38 -13.46 -35.18
C ASP A 431 13.47 -12.06 -35.83
N ARG A 432 12.83 -11.85 -36.99
CA ARG A 432 12.71 -10.54 -37.64
C ARG A 432 11.69 -9.62 -36.94
N PHE A 433 10.81 -10.18 -36.13
CA PHE A 433 9.83 -9.41 -35.35
C PHE A 433 10.43 -8.88 -34.04
N LEU A 434 10.32 -7.58 -33.83
CA LEU A 434 10.60 -6.93 -32.54
C LEU A 434 9.34 -7.01 -31.67
N CYS A 435 9.44 -7.67 -30.51
CA CYS A 435 8.29 -7.90 -29.65
C CYS A 435 8.23 -6.90 -28.48
N SER A 436 7.10 -6.23 -28.31
CA SER A 436 6.91 -5.11 -27.36
C SER A 436 5.78 -5.30 -26.34
N GLY A 437 5.25 -6.53 -26.22
CA GLY A 437 4.08 -6.86 -25.39
C GLY A 437 4.24 -6.56 -23.90
N ASP A 438 3.12 -6.57 -23.17
CA ASP A 438 2.94 -5.91 -21.87
C ASP A 438 3.92 -6.32 -20.75
N ASP A 439 4.28 -5.39 -19.89
CA ASP A 439 5.59 -5.33 -19.24
C ASP A 439 5.65 -5.97 -17.83
N ASN A 440 5.03 -7.14 -17.68
CA ASN A 440 5.04 -7.99 -16.48
C ASN A 440 6.41 -8.64 -16.16
N GLY A 441 7.51 -7.87 -16.25
CA GLY A 441 8.88 -8.29 -16.00
C GLY A 441 9.52 -7.53 -14.84
N VAL A 442 9.72 -8.26 -13.75
CA VAL A 442 9.94 -7.85 -12.35
C VAL A 442 11.43 -7.55 -12.01
N GLU A 443 11.74 -6.37 -11.45
CA GLU A 443 13.11 -5.97 -11.02
C GLU A 443 13.53 -6.64 -9.69
N ALA A 444 14.84 -6.77 -9.44
CA ALA A 444 15.37 -7.32 -8.17
C ALA A 444 15.00 -6.48 -6.94
N ALA A 445 14.50 -7.14 -5.91
CA ALA A 445 14.39 -6.58 -4.56
C ALA A 445 15.77 -6.15 -4.02
N THR A 446 15.86 -4.91 -3.55
CA THR A 446 16.95 -4.33 -2.76
C THR A 446 16.35 -3.37 -1.73
N CYS A 447 16.89 -3.33 -0.52
CA CYS A 447 16.47 -2.35 0.49
C CYS A 447 17.36 -1.10 0.38
N LYS A 448 16.76 0.09 0.37
CA LYS A 448 17.45 1.41 0.30
C LYS A 448 17.04 2.27 1.49
N ASP A 449 17.91 3.17 1.96
CA ASP A 449 17.62 4.00 3.12
C ASP A 449 16.38 4.91 2.91
N ILE A 450 15.54 5.03 3.94
CA ILE A 450 14.46 6.01 3.98
C ILE A 450 15.02 7.36 4.44
N HIS A 451 14.69 8.41 3.69
CA HIS A 451 15.04 9.79 4.03
C HIS A 451 13.79 10.66 4.16
N CYS A 452 13.79 11.56 5.14
CA CYS A 452 12.76 12.58 5.28
C CYS A 452 13.05 13.80 4.42
N ASN A 453 11.99 14.48 3.99
CA ASN A 453 12.07 15.66 3.14
C ASN A 453 12.84 16.79 3.83
N ARG A 454 13.75 17.46 3.12
CA ARG A 454 14.46 18.62 3.66
C ARG A 454 13.54 19.85 3.70
N PRO A 455 13.74 20.80 4.63
CA PRO A 455 13.13 22.12 4.50
C PRO A 455 13.67 22.81 3.23
N VAL A 456 12.74 23.29 2.40
CA VAL A 456 13.04 23.96 1.11
C VAL A 456 13.02 25.48 1.30
N GLU A 457 12.18 25.95 2.21
CA GLU A 457 11.93 27.34 2.56
C GLU A 457 11.44 27.39 4.02
N PHE A 458 11.85 28.40 4.78
CA PHE A 458 11.42 28.66 6.16
C PHE A 458 11.51 30.17 6.40
N GLU A 459 10.44 30.78 6.89
CA GLU A 459 10.32 32.23 7.07
C GLU A 459 10.58 32.64 8.53
N ASN A 460 11.10 33.85 8.72
CA ASN A 460 11.19 34.54 10.02
C ASN A 460 11.97 33.79 11.12
N GLY A 461 12.87 32.90 10.71
CA GLY A 461 13.72 32.11 11.61
C GLY A 461 14.77 31.30 10.86
N MET A 462 15.47 30.45 11.59
CA MET A 462 16.46 29.52 11.07
C MET A 462 16.19 28.09 11.56
N TYR A 463 16.86 27.12 10.92
CA TYR A 463 16.79 25.72 11.28
C TYR A 463 18.15 25.05 11.07
N GLU A 464 18.48 24.10 11.93
CA GLU A 464 19.73 23.36 11.92
C GLU A 464 19.54 21.88 12.29
N PRO A 465 20.40 20.96 11.81
CA PRO A 465 21.45 21.18 10.82
C PRO A 465 20.88 21.31 9.40
N ARG A 466 21.52 22.09 8.51
CA ARG A 466 21.14 22.16 7.09
C ARG A 466 21.81 21.05 6.29
N GLN A 467 21.03 20.06 5.84
CA GLN A 467 21.53 18.88 5.12
C GLN A 467 20.75 18.66 3.80
N PRO A 468 21.35 18.00 2.78
CA PRO A 468 20.67 17.70 1.52
C PRO A 468 19.58 16.62 1.65
N TYR A 469 19.71 15.74 2.64
CA TYR A 469 18.76 14.70 3.03
C TYR A 469 18.89 14.46 4.53
N TYR A 470 17.85 13.88 5.15
CA TYR A 470 17.84 13.53 6.57
C TYR A 470 17.48 12.06 6.73
N ASN A 471 18.33 11.31 7.41
CA ASN A 471 18.12 9.90 7.71
C ASN A 471 17.16 9.74 8.89
N VAL A 472 16.52 8.57 8.99
CA VAL A 472 15.71 8.18 10.16
C VAL A 472 16.48 8.42 11.47
N SER A 473 15.76 8.89 12.49
CA SER A 473 16.25 9.30 13.82
C SER A 473 17.10 10.58 13.86
N GLN A 474 17.38 11.26 12.74
CA GLN A 474 18.01 12.59 12.79
C GLN A 474 17.01 13.67 13.23
N GLU A 475 17.48 14.64 14.04
CA GLU A 475 16.70 15.80 14.48
C GLU A 475 16.95 17.04 13.63
N LEU A 476 15.89 17.85 13.46
CA LEU A 476 15.91 19.23 13.05
C LEU A 476 15.45 20.12 14.21
N THR A 477 16.24 21.13 14.55
CA THR A 477 15.88 22.17 15.51
C THR A 477 15.61 23.47 14.77
N PHE A 478 14.55 24.17 15.15
CA PHE A 478 14.12 25.45 14.60
C PHE A 478 14.26 26.56 15.65
N GLU A 479 14.49 27.79 15.20
CA GLU A 479 14.61 28.98 16.03
C GLU A 479 14.02 30.19 15.30
N CYS A 480 13.24 31.02 16.00
CA CYS A 480 12.62 32.21 15.42
C CYS A 480 13.50 33.45 15.63
N TYR A 481 13.47 34.39 14.69
CA TYR A 481 14.15 35.66 14.85
C TYR A 481 13.45 36.55 15.89
N GLY A 482 14.19 37.49 16.48
CA GLY A 482 13.66 38.42 17.48
C GLY A 482 12.41 39.17 16.97
N GLY A 483 11.36 39.21 17.79
CA GLY A 483 10.05 39.77 17.45
C GLY A 483 9.03 38.75 16.94
N TYR A 484 9.43 37.51 16.65
CA TYR A 484 8.52 36.43 16.24
C TYR A 484 8.32 35.39 17.34
N THR A 485 7.10 34.92 17.51
CA THR A 485 6.74 33.84 18.44
C THR A 485 6.68 32.51 17.70
N MET A 486 7.24 31.46 18.29
CA MET A 486 7.19 30.11 17.73
C MET A 486 5.84 29.43 18.01
N ARG A 487 5.31 28.75 16.99
CA ARG A 487 4.20 27.79 17.10
C ARG A 487 4.59 26.47 16.42
N GLY A 488 3.93 25.37 16.81
CA GLY A 488 4.31 24.03 16.38
C GLY A 488 5.58 23.52 17.06
N SER A 489 6.19 22.46 16.54
CA SER A 489 7.28 21.76 17.22
C SER A 489 8.64 22.42 16.98
N GLN A 490 9.33 22.86 18.05
CA GLN A 490 10.69 23.42 17.98
C GLN A 490 11.72 22.41 17.48
N LYS A 491 11.56 21.14 17.88
CA LYS A 491 12.36 20.02 17.41
C LYS A 491 11.47 19.04 16.67
N ARG A 492 11.97 18.50 15.55
CA ARG A 492 11.30 17.48 14.75
C ARG A 492 12.30 16.38 14.41
N THR A 493 11.88 15.13 14.47
CA THR A 493 12.73 13.95 14.23
C THR A 493 12.26 13.25 12.97
N CYS A 494 13.19 12.79 12.13
CA CYS A 494 12.85 12.01 10.94
C CYS A 494 12.41 10.59 11.36
N LEU A 495 11.19 10.21 11.01
CA LEU A 495 10.57 8.96 11.40
C LEU A 495 10.75 7.85 10.35
N PRO A 496 10.65 6.55 10.72
CA PRO A 496 10.77 5.43 9.77
C PRO A 496 9.73 5.45 8.64
N ASN A 497 8.58 6.11 8.82
CA ASN A 497 7.56 6.31 7.79
C ASN A 497 7.90 7.43 6.77
N GLY A 498 9.11 8.01 6.83
CA GLY A 498 9.58 9.07 5.93
C GLY A 498 8.99 10.46 6.19
N LYS A 499 8.30 10.64 7.32
CA LYS A 499 7.71 11.92 7.75
C LYS A 499 8.48 12.51 8.94
N TRP A 500 8.24 13.79 9.23
CA TRP A 500 8.80 14.46 10.41
C TRP A 500 7.84 14.42 11.58
N SER A 501 8.31 14.04 12.76
CA SER A 501 7.52 14.07 13.99
C SER A 501 7.04 15.48 14.34
N GLY A 502 5.95 15.57 15.13
CA GLY A 502 5.40 16.84 15.59
C GLY A 502 4.72 17.67 14.50
N GLU A 503 4.36 18.90 14.86
CA GLU A 503 3.62 19.85 14.02
C GLU A 503 4.54 20.76 13.21
N THR A 504 4.01 21.38 12.15
CA THR A 504 4.73 22.38 11.35
C THR A 504 5.18 23.56 12.22
N THR A 505 6.49 23.81 12.26
CA THR A 505 7.05 24.94 12.99
C THR A 505 6.80 26.25 12.25
N ILE A 506 6.35 27.27 12.97
CA ILE A 506 5.96 28.57 12.40
C ILE A 506 6.50 29.70 13.27
N CYS A 507 7.16 30.67 12.65
CA CYS A 507 7.56 31.92 13.29
C CYS A 507 6.60 33.04 12.88
N ASP A 508 5.83 33.54 13.86
CA ASP A 508 4.66 34.39 13.66
C ASP A 508 4.77 35.66 14.50
N ASP A 509 4.61 36.83 13.88
CA ASP A 509 4.60 38.13 14.58
C ASP A 509 3.21 38.46 15.16
N GLY A 510 2.16 37.76 14.70
CA GLY A 510 0.78 38.03 15.09
C GLY A 510 0.20 39.33 14.55
N ALA A 511 0.83 39.97 13.55
CA ALA A 511 0.37 41.24 12.97
C ALA A 511 -0.74 41.07 11.90
N GLY A 512 -0.97 39.84 11.43
CA GLY A 512 -2.01 39.50 10.46
C GLY A 512 -3.41 39.34 11.08
N HIS A 513 -4.46 39.48 10.27
CA HIS A 513 -5.83 39.10 10.66
C HIS A 513 -5.95 37.59 10.84
N CYS A 514 -5.41 36.85 9.87
CA CYS A 514 -5.09 35.44 10.06
C CYS A 514 -3.65 35.31 10.54
N ARG A 515 -3.40 34.32 11.41
CA ARG A 515 -2.05 33.91 11.85
C ARG A 515 -1.21 33.45 10.66
N ASN A 516 0.13 33.52 10.74
CA ASN A 516 1.00 32.98 9.69
C ASN A 516 0.65 31.48 9.44
N PRO A 517 0.26 31.07 8.21
CA PRO A 517 -0.12 29.68 7.93
C PRO A 517 1.07 28.71 7.84
N GLY A 518 2.30 29.22 7.91
CA GLY A 518 3.51 28.39 7.94
C GLY A 518 3.94 27.85 6.58
N ILE A 519 5.10 27.17 6.58
CA ILE A 519 5.65 26.47 5.41
C ILE A 519 5.95 25.02 5.82
N PRO A 520 5.14 24.05 5.39
CA PRO A 520 5.40 22.63 5.61
C PRO A 520 6.73 22.19 5.01
N ILE A 521 7.40 21.24 5.65
CA ILE A 521 8.69 20.72 5.17
C ILE A 521 8.52 20.08 3.78
N GLY A 522 9.43 20.38 2.85
CA GLY A 522 9.32 20.01 1.43
C GLY A 522 8.47 20.95 0.57
N ALA A 523 7.80 21.95 1.15
CA ALA A 523 6.98 22.93 0.44
C ALA A 523 7.70 24.28 0.21
N ARG A 524 7.16 25.06 -0.73
CA ARG A 524 7.35 26.50 -0.89
C ARG A 524 6.01 27.21 -0.72
N LYS A 525 6.02 28.44 -0.18
CA LYS A 525 4.81 29.27 0.00
C LYS A 525 4.92 30.57 -0.80
N ALA A 526 3.98 30.78 -1.72
CA ALA A 526 3.74 32.08 -2.34
C ALA A 526 2.67 32.83 -1.54
N GLY A 527 2.98 34.04 -1.08
CA GLY A 527 2.10 34.92 -0.31
C GLY A 527 2.57 35.14 1.13
N THR A 528 2.74 36.42 1.50
CA THR A 528 3.30 36.88 2.79
C THR A 528 2.40 37.87 3.53
N GLN A 529 1.22 38.19 2.98
CA GLN A 529 0.24 39.10 3.59
C GLN A 529 -0.97 38.29 4.08
N TYR A 530 -1.34 38.46 5.36
CA TYR A 530 -2.32 37.61 6.06
C TYR A 530 -3.57 38.41 6.48
N ARG A 531 -4.07 39.26 5.57
CA ARG A 531 -5.32 40.04 5.73
C ARG A 531 -6.52 39.26 5.19
N ILE A 532 -7.75 39.67 5.56
CA ILE A 532 -8.99 39.07 5.05
C ILE A 532 -8.98 39.03 3.51
N GLU A 533 -9.49 37.95 2.92
CA GLU A 533 -9.49 37.61 1.49
C GLU A 533 -8.11 37.35 0.84
N TYR A 534 -6.99 37.61 1.53
CA TYR A 534 -5.67 37.28 0.98
C TYR A 534 -5.43 35.77 0.90
N LYS A 535 -4.58 35.39 -0.06
CA LYS A 535 -4.33 34.00 -0.43
C LYS A 535 -2.87 33.63 -0.27
N VAL A 536 -2.64 32.38 0.11
CA VAL A 536 -1.33 31.72 0.01
C VAL A 536 -1.45 30.49 -0.88
N GLN A 537 -0.42 30.24 -1.69
CA GLN A 537 -0.34 29.06 -2.56
C GLN A 537 0.90 28.24 -2.23
N TYR A 538 0.74 26.92 -2.19
CA TYR A 538 1.78 25.97 -1.83
C TYR A 538 2.21 25.13 -3.04
N THR A 539 3.50 24.83 -3.12
CA THR A 539 4.08 23.94 -4.14
C THR A 539 5.17 23.07 -3.51
N CYS A 540 5.07 21.75 -3.71
CA CYS A 540 6.08 20.81 -3.21
C CYS A 540 7.30 20.71 -4.12
N GLU A 541 8.44 20.27 -3.56
CA GLU A 541 9.64 19.92 -4.33
C GLU A 541 9.37 18.77 -5.34
N ARG A 542 10.11 18.76 -6.46
CA ARG A 542 9.89 17.80 -7.56
C ARG A 542 10.01 16.36 -7.07
N GLY A 543 8.98 15.56 -7.32
CA GLY A 543 8.90 14.15 -6.92
C GLY A 543 8.07 13.90 -5.66
N LEU A 544 7.65 14.96 -4.96
CA LEU A 544 6.73 14.90 -3.84
C LEU A 544 5.28 15.16 -4.28
N SER A 545 4.33 14.52 -3.61
CA SER A 545 2.88 14.75 -3.78
C SER A 545 2.37 15.73 -2.72
N LEU A 546 1.55 16.70 -3.12
CA LEU A 546 0.88 17.61 -2.20
C LEU A 546 -0.41 16.94 -1.67
N VAL A 547 -0.48 16.76 -0.35
CA VAL A 547 -1.68 16.41 0.41
C VAL A 547 -2.20 17.68 1.09
N GLY A 548 -3.51 17.81 1.31
CA GLY A 548 -4.13 19.04 1.81
C GLY A 548 -4.34 20.10 0.73
N SER A 549 -4.55 21.37 1.12
CA SER A 549 -4.94 22.43 0.18
C SER A 549 -3.76 23.13 -0.48
N LYS A 550 -3.77 23.13 -1.82
CA LYS A 550 -2.81 23.86 -2.66
C LYS A 550 -2.93 25.38 -2.53
N GLU A 551 -4.14 25.89 -2.29
CA GLU A 551 -4.42 27.31 -2.03
C GLU A 551 -5.22 27.43 -0.73
N ARG A 552 -4.85 28.39 0.13
CA ARG A 552 -5.61 28.75 1.34
C ARG A 552 -5.91 30.23 1.33
N VAL A 553 -7.10 30.61 1.79
CA VAL A 553 -7.60 32.00 1.82
C VAL A 553 -7.89 32.40 3.26
N CYS A 554 -7.47 33.59 3.67
CA CYS A 554 -7.76 34.12 5.00
C CYS A 554 -9.23 34.55 5.09
N GLN A 555 -9.98 33.93 6.01
CA GLN A 555 -11.40 34.19 6.20
C GLN A 555 -11.64 35.32 7.22
N GLU A 556 -12.83 35.91 7.21
CA GLU A 556 -13.26 36.92 8.19
C GLU A 556 -13.16 36.41 9.65
N SER A 557 -13.30 35.11 9.86
CA SER A 557 -13.11 34.43 11.15
C SER A 557 -11.68 34.46 11.72
N GLY A 558 -10.68 34.93 10.95
CA GLY A 558 -9.27 34.87 11.34
C GLY A 558 -8.62 33.50 11.09
N VAL A 559 -9.35 32.57 10.47
CA VAL A 559 -8.90 31.20 10.14
C VAL A 559 -8.64 31.07 8.63
N TRP A 560 -7.68 30.23 8.25
CA TRP A 560 -7.39 29.91 6.85
C TRP A 560 -8.33 28.84 6.31
N SER A 561 -8.90 29.06 5.12
CA SER A 561 -9.67 28.04 4.41
C SER A 561 -8.81 26.81 4.06
N GLY A 562 -9.45 25.67 3.82
CA GLY A 562 -8.77 24.46 3.37
C GLY A 562 -7.94 23.78 4.47
N ALA A 563 -7.42 22.60 4.16
CA ALA A 563 -6.54 21.83 5.03
C ALA A 563 -5.08 22.34 4.95
N GLU A 564 -4.33 22.18 6.04
CA GLU A 564 -2.88 22.43 6.02
C GLU A 564 -2.20 21.47 5.03
N PRO A 565 -1.33 21.95 4.11
CA PRO A 565 -0.70 21.08 3.15
C PRO A 565 0.45 20.26 3.76
N GLU A 566 0.73 19.10 3.19
CA GLU A 566 1.86 18.24 3.52
C GLU A 566 2.51 17.75 2.22
N CYS A 567 3.84 17.83 2.11
CA CYS A 567 4.57 17.32 0.95
C CYS A 567 5.09 15.91 1.23
N ARG A 568 4.53 14.92 0.54
CA ARG A 568 4.75 13.50 0.78
C ARG A 568 5.61 12.82 -0.28
N SER A 569 6.48 11.94 0.20
CA SER A 569 7.31 11.08 -0.65
C SER A 569 6.51 9.86 -1.11
N PRO A 570 6.83 9.26 -2.28
CA PRO A 570 6.14 8.06 -2.78
C PRO A 570 6.12 6.88 -1.80
N PHE A 571 7.13 6.77 -0.93
CA PHE A 571 7.24 5.75 0.12
C PHE A 571 6.60 6.13 1.47
N SER A 572 6.28 7.41 1.71
CA SER A 572 5.73 7.83 3.01
C SER A 572 4.29 7.32 3.22
N TYR A 573 3.94 7.02 4.47
CA TYR A 573 2.63 6.52 4.90
C TYR A 573 2.22 7.14 6.25
N ASP A 574 0.93 7.14 6.54
CA ASP A 574 0.39 7.45 7.87
C ASP A 574 0.47 6.20 8.75
N THR A 575 0.88 6.37 10.01
CA THR A 575 0.87 5.27 10.99
C THR A 575 -0.54 5.04 11.56
N PRO A 576 -0.80 3.88 12.19
CA PRO A 576 -2.05 3.61 12.89
C PRO A 576 -2.51 4.76 13.80
N GLU A 577 -1.59 5.31 14.60
CA GLU A 577 -1.83 6.35 15.60
C GLU A 577 -2.16 7.71 14.95
N GLU A 578 -1.55 8.00 13.80
CA GLU A 578 -1.85 9.20 13.00
C GLU A 578 -3.22 9.12 12.33
N VAL A 579 -3.62 7.92 11.88
CA VAL A 579 -4.93 7.69 11.29
C VAL A 579 -6.01 7.78 12.37
N SER A 580 -5.86 7.03 13.46
CA SER A 580 -6.83 6.98 14.57
C SER A 580 -7.08 8.37 15.16
N SER A 581 -6.03 9.09 15.55
CA SER A 581 -6.14 10.43 16.15
C SER A 581 -6.72 11.50 15.23
N LYS A 582 -6.45 11.46 13.91
CA LYS A 582 -6.92 12.49 12.96
C LYS A 582 -8.28 12.16 12.34
N PHE A 583 -8.61 10.88 12.16
CA PHE A 583 -9.92 10.47 11.65
C PHE A 583 -10.99 10.57 12.75
N ILE A 584 -10.75 9.98 13.93
CA ILE A 584 -11.75 10.01 15.01
C ILE A 584 -12.01 11.42 15.49
N SER A 585 -11.00 12.25 15.78
CA SER A 585 -11.30 13.62 16.26
C SER A 585 -12.08 14.48 15.25
N SER A 586 -12.00 14.22 13.94
CA SER A 586 -12.85 14.86 12.92
C SER A 586 -14.27 14.26 12.92
N LEU A 587 -14.40 12.94 13.12
CA LEU A 587 -15.67 12.23 13.12
C LEU A 587 -16.47 12.37 14.43
N THR A 588 -15.83 12.40 15.61
CA THR A 588 -16.48 12.63 16.91
C THR A 588 -16.82 14.09 17.14
N GLU A 589 -15.98 15.04 16.70
CA GLU A 589 -16.38 16.45 16.65
C GLU A 589 -17.64 16.65 15.79
N THR A 590 -17.88 15.77 14.80
CA THR A 590 -19.12 15.73 13.99
C THR A 590 -20.33 15.11 14.73
N ALA A 591 -20.11 14.28 15.76
CA ALA A 591 -21.14 13.51 16.48
C ALA A 591 -21.53 14.08 17.87
N GLU A 592 -20.58 14.61 18.65
CA GLU A 592 -20.71 14.91 20.09
C GLU A 592 -21.46 16.22 20.43
N SER A 593 -22.59 16.51 19.78
CA SER A 593 -23.26 17.81 19.90
C SER A 593 -24.75 17.78 20.20
N SER A 594 -25.22 16.68 20.78
CA SER A 594 -26.55 16.56 21.40
C SER A 594 -26.69 17.34 22.73
N ASP A 595 -25.57 17.60 23.44
CA ASP A 595 -25.59 18.13 24.81
C ASP A 595 -25.18 19.63 24.90
N SER A 596 -25.88 20.40 25.73
CA SER A 596 -25.69 21.85 25.88
C SER A 596 -24.72 22.26 27.00
N ASP A 597 -24.26 23.52 26.95
CA ASP A 597 -23.73 24.28 28.09
C ASP A 597 -22.26 24.12 28.54
N LYS A 598 -21.31 23.92 27.62
CA LYS A 598 -19.86 24.22 27.87
C LYS A 598 -19.18 25.09 26.81
N ASN A 599 -19.27 26.41 27.02
CA ASN A 599 -18.60 27.46 26.25
C ASN A 599 -17.16 27.75 26.74
N VAL A 600 -16.25 26.77 26.60
CA VAL A 600 -14.80 27.05 26.44
C VAL A 600 -14.23 26.04 25.43
N SER A 601 -13.38 26.52 24.51
CA SER A 601 -12.41 25.70 23.78
C SER A 601 -11.12 26.50 23.64
N THR A 602 -10.01 25.91 24.06
CA THR A 602 -8.66 26.50 24.00
C THR A 602 -7.90 26.10 22.72
N THR A 603 -8.50 25.31 21.82
CA THR A 603 -7.79 24.65 20.72
C THR A 603 -8.08 25.21 19.32
N GLY A 604 -9.00 26.16 19.17
CA GLY A 604 -9.29 26.82 17.89
C GLY A 604 -9.90 25.93 16.80
N LYS A 605 -10.24 24.68 17.12
CA LYS A 605 -10.98 23.76 16.23
C LYS A 605 -12.46 24.11 16.15
N ARG A 606 -13.10 23.71 15.05
CA ARG A 606 -14.50 24.00 14.74
C ARG A 606 -15.43 22.94 15.35
N LYS A 607 -16.04 23.25 16.50
CA LYS A 607 -17.13 22.43 17.05
C LYS A 607 -18.29 22.35 16.05
N ILE A 608 -18.57 21.17 15.52
CA ILE A 608 -19.73 20.92 14.68
C ILE A 608 -20.94 20.70 15.61
N LYS A 609 -22.09 21.29 15.27
CA LYS A 609 -23.30 21.28 16.12
C LYS A 609 -24.45 20.58 15.42
N ILE A 610 -24.78 19.36 15.81
CA ILE A 610 -26.02 18.67 15.42
C ILE A 610 -27.17 19.43 16.10
N GLU A 611 -28.15 19.89 15.32
CA GLU A 611 -29.36 20.51 15.87
C GLU A 611 -30.24 19.44 16.51
N LYS A 612 -31.17 19.79 17.42
CA LYS A 612 -32.05 18.81 18.10
C LYS A 612 -32.91 17.95 17.15
N ASP A 613 -33.01 18.31 15.87
CA ASP A 613 -33.69 17.54 14.80
C ASP A 613 -32.72 17.03 13.70
N GLY A 614 -31.39 17.13 13.91
CA GLY A 614 -30.39 16.81 12.89
C GLY A 614 -30.12 15.31 12.77
N SER A 615 -30.10 14.79 11.54
CA SER A 615 -29.77 13.38 11.25
C SER A 615 -28.39 13.23 10.59
N LEU A 616 -27.83 12.03 10.68
CA LEU A 616 -26.51 11.68 10.12
C LEU A 616 -26.67 10.51 9.13
N ASN A 617 -26.12 10.65 7.93
CA ASN A 617 -26.00 9.59 6.94
C ASN A 617 -24.53 9.21 6.75
N ILE A 618 -24.23 7.91 6.69
CA ILE A 618 -22.86 7.38 6.53
C ILE A 618 -22.81 6.42 5.34
N TYR A 619 -22.02 6.78 4.32
CA TYR A 619 -21.87 6.04 3.07
C TYR A 619 -20.51 5.34 3.04
N ILE A 620 -20.49 4.02 3.21
CA ILE A 620 -19.29 3.19 3.11
C ILE A 620 -19.15 2.69 1.67
N VAL A 621 -18.07 3.09 1.00
CA VAL A 621 -17.84 2.83 -0.43
C VAL A 621 -16.54 2.03 -0.59
N LEU A 622 -16.67 0.77 -0.98
CA LEU A 622 -15.59 -0.21 -1.00
C LEU A 622 -15.19 -0.58 -2.43
N ASP A 623 -13.90 -0.45 -2.74
CA ASP A 623 -13.31 -0.90 -4.00
C ASP A 623 -13.14 -2.42 -4.01
N ALA A 624 -13.68 -3.06 -5.06
CA ALA A 624 -13.62 -4.49 -5.33
C ALA A 624 -13.04 -4.78 -6.73
N SER A 625 -12.29 -3.83 -7.29
CA SER A 625 -11.64 -3.93 -8.60
C SER A 625 -10.41 -4.84 -8.58
N ARG A 626 -9.80 -5.04 -9.75
CA ARG A 626 -8.63 -5.94 -9.93
C ARG A 626 -7.39 -5.53 -9.11
N SER A 627 -7.25 -4.26 -8.78
CA SER A 627 -6.08 -3.77 -8.03
C SER A 627 -6.14 -4.12 -6.54
N ILE A 628 -7.34 -4.34 -6.01
CA ILE A 628 -7.58 -4.81 -4.64
C ILE A 628 -7.57 -6.34 -4.61
N LYS A 629 -6.68 -6.96 -3.84
CA LYS A 629 -6.65 -8.42 -3.68
C LYS A 629 -7.79 -8.93 -2.79
N LYS A 630 -8.08 -10.24 -2.86
CA LYS A 630 -9.15 -10.89 -2.07
C LYS A 630 -8.95 -10.74 -0.56
N ASP A 631 -7.72 -10.90 -0.09
CA ASP A 631 -7.31 -10.69 1.31
C ASP A 631 -7.48 -9.22 1.71
N GLN A 632 -7.02 -8.29 0.88
CA GLN A 632 -7.17 -6.84 1.10
C GLN A 632 -8.66 -6.43 1.20
N PHE A 633 -9.52 -6.93 0.31
CA PHE A 633 -10.97 -6.71 0.37
C PHE A 633 -11.59 -7.26 1.68
N LYS A 634 -11.12 -8.41 2.20
CA LYS A 634 -11.58 -8.96 3.48
C LYS A 634 -11.19 -8.06 4.66
N HIS A 635 -10.01 -7.44 4.64
CA HIS A 635 -9.64 -6.45 5.66
C HIS A 635 -10.48 -5.17 5.55
N ALA A 636 -10.76 -4.67 4.34
CA ALA A 636 -11.66 -3.52 4.13
C ALA A 636 -13.09 -3.78 4.66
N GLN A 637 -13.62 -5.00 4.46
CA GLN A 637 -14.88 -5.46 5.03
C GLN A 637 -14.82 -5.47 6.56
N ASN A 638 -13.80 -6.09 7.16
CA ASN A 638 -13.63 -6.15 8.62
C ASN A 638 -13.47 -4.76 9.26
N MET A 639 -12.71 -3.86 8.63
CA MET A 639 -12.57 -2.45 9.06
C MET A 639 -13.92 -1.71 9.01
N SER A 640 -14.74 -1.97 8.00
CA SER A 640 -16.06 -1.34 7.87
C SER A 640 -17.01 -1.76 9.00
N ILE A 641 -16.94 -3.04 9.39
CA ILE A 641 -17.66 -3.59 10.55
C ILE A 641 -17.20 -2.89 11.84
N LYS A 642 -15.89 -2.85 12.12
CA LYS A 642 -15.33 -2.16 13.30
C LYS A 642 -15.69 -0.68 13.38
N LEU A 643 -15.75 0.01 12.24
CA LEU A 643 -16.20 1.40 12.19
C LEU A 643 -17.68 1.52 12.59
N ILE A 644 -18.56 0.66 12.09
CA ILE A 644 -19.98 0.65 12.46
C ILE A 644 -20.17 0.31 13.94
N GLU A 645 -19.47 -0.71 14.45
CA GLU A 645 -19.46 -1.07 15.88
C GLU A 645 -19.07 0.14 16.73
N LYS A 646 -17.94 0.79 16.41
CA LYS A 646 -17.47 1.99 17.12
C LYS A 646 -18.49 3.13 17.05
N ILE A 647 -19.07 3.42 15.87
CA ILE A 647 -20.06 4.48 15.72
C ILE A 647 -21.34 4.16 16.51
N SER A 648 -21.78 2.89 16.53
CA SER A 648 -22.93 2.43 17.31
C SER A 648 -22.70 2.42 18.82
N SER A 649 -21.45 2.53 19.30
CA SER A 649 -21.16 2.68 20.72
C SER A 649 -21.38 4.11 21.25
N TYR A 650 -21.52 5.09 20.36
CA TYR A 650 -21.94 6.45 20.71
C TYR A 650 -23.48 6.56 20.67
N ASP A 651 -24.04 7.51 21.41
CA ASP A 651 -25.49 7.80 21.44
C ASP A 651 -25.97 8.55 20.17
N ILE A 652 -25.74 7.93 19.01
CA ILE A 652 -26.17 8.40 17.69
C ILE A 652 -26.71 7.23 16.86
N SER A 653 -27.82 7.46 16.16
CA SER A 653 -28.43 6.48 15.24
C SER A 653 -28.34 6.97 13.79
N PRO A 654 -27.17 6.81 13.12
CA PRO A 654 -27.01 7.21 11.73
C PRO A 654 -27.70 6.25 10.77
N ARG A 655 -28.05 6.74 9.58
CA ARG A 655 -28.46 5.90 8.44
C ARG A 655 -27.24 5.48 7.64
N TYR A 656 -26.96 4.18 7.62
CA TYR A 656 -25.89 3.62 6.81
C TYR A 656 -26.32 3.39 5.36
N ALA A 657 -25.32 3.42 4.47
CA ALA A 657 -25.38 2.86 3.15
C ALA A 657 -24.06 2.15 2.85
N VAL A 658 -24.14 0.98 2.22
CA VAL A 658 -22.97 0.13 1.91
C VAL A 658 -22.96 -0.15 0.42
N ILE A 659 -21.87 0.25 -0.24
CA ILE A 659 -21.70 0.21 -1.69
C ILE A 659 -20.37 -0.47 -1.99
N THR A 660 -20.39 -1.48 -2.86
CA THR A 660 -19.16 -2.03 -3.46
C THR A 660 -19.09 -1.66 -4.94
N PHE A 661 -17.90 -1.38 -5.47
CA PHE A 661 -17.74 -1.02 -6.88
C PHE A 661 -16.51 -1.65 -7.54
N ALA A 662 -16.64 -1.89 -8.84
CA ALA A 662 -15.56 -2.17 -9.78
C ALA A 662 -15.88 -1.43 -11.09
N THR A 663 -16.09 -2.13 -12.22
CA THR A 663 -16.69 -1.54 -13.43
C THR A 663 -18.16 -1.17 -13.21
N GLU A 664 -18.85 -1.96 -12.38
CA GLU A 664 -20.24 -1.77 -11.98
C GLU A 664 -20.34 -1.59 -10.46
N VAL A 665 -21.51 -1.18 -9.99
CA VAL A 665 -21.75 -0.85 -8.58
C VAL A 665 -22.81 -1.81 -8.05
N LYS A 666 -22.61 -2.32 -6.83
CA LYS A 666 -23.58 -3.10 -6.09
C LYS A 666 -23.89 -2.40 -4.77
N GLU A 667 -25.12 -1.95 -4.66
CA GLU A 667 -25.72 -1.37 -3.46
C GLU A 667 -26.21 -2.52 -2.57
N LEU A 668 -25.70 -2.59 -1.34
CA LEU A 668 -25.99 -3.66 -0.37
C LEU A 668 -26.92 -3.18 0.74
N VAL A 669 -26.73 -1.92 1.14
CA VAL A 669 -27.61 -1.18 2.06
C VAL A 669 -27.81 0.22 1.47
N ARG A 670 -29.04 0.73 1.53
CA ARG A 670 -29.41 2.10 1.15
C ARG A 670 -29.90 2.88 2.36
N THR A 671 -29.69 4.20 2.37
CA THR A 671 -30.21 5.07 3.46
C THR A 671 -31.75 5.11 3.52
N THR A 672 -32.44 4.60 2.50
CA THR A 672 -33.90 4.47 2.43
C THR A 672 -34.43 3.16 2.99
N ASP A 673 -33.59 2.17 3.28
CA ASP A 673 -34.02 0.88 3.83
C ASP A 673 -34.44 1.09 5.30
N ASP A 674 -35.53 0.46 5.74
CA ASP A 674 -36.06 0.73 7.08
C ASP A 674 -35.10 0.30 8.21
N GLN A 675 -34.30 -0.75 7.98
CA GLN A 675 -33.22 -1.20 8.87
C GLN A 675 -31.87 -0.49 8.66
N SER A 676 -31.80 0.59 7.86
CA SER A 676 -30.54 1.33 7.63
C SER A 676 -29.92 1.96 8.90
N THR A 677 -30.67 2.05 10.00
CA THR A 677 -30.22 2.53 11.31
C THR A 677 -29.83 1.40 12.28
N ASP A 678 -30.06 0.13 11.91
CA ASP A 678 -29.74 -1.05 12.71
C ASP A 678 -28.32 -1.52 12.39
N ALA A 679 -27.38 -1.21 13.28
CA ALA A 679 -25.97 -1.54 13.10
C ALA A 679 -25.74 -3.06 12.91
N SER A 680 -26.44 -3.90 13.66
CA SER A 680 -26.32 -5.36 13.60
C SER A 680 -26.76 -5.90 12.24
N TRP A 681 -27.88 -5.40 11.70
CA TRP A 681 -28.34 -5.77 10.36
C TRP A 681 -27.39 -5.28 9.25
N VAL A 682 -26.82 -4.08 9.38
CA VAL A 682 -25.82 -3.57 8.41
C VAL A 682 -24.54 -4.42 8.45
N ILE A 683 -24.11 -4.85 9.64
CA ILE A 683 -22.97 -5.77 9.81
C ILE A 683 -23.27 -7.13 9.16
N GLU A 684 -24.46 -7.70 9.34
CA GLU A 684 -24.87 -8.95 8.65
C GLU A 684 -24.76 -8.81 7.10
N LYS A 685 -25.20 -7.67 6.54
CA LYS A 685 -25.05 -7.41 5.09
C LYS A 685 -23.60 -7.22 4.66
N LEU A 686 -22.76 -6.62 5.51
CA LEU A 686 -21.32 -6.54 5.27
C LEU A 686 -20.69 -7.93 5.29
N GLU A 687 -20.92 -8.76 6.30
CA GLU A 687 -20.34 -10.10 6.42
C GLU A 687 -20.68 -11.00 5.21
N GLY A 688 -21.91 -10.89 4.70
CA GLY A 688 -22.37 -11.64 3.52
C GLY A 688 -21.68 -11.30 2.18
N MET A 689 -20.89 -10.22 2.11
CA MET A 689 -20.23 -9.80 0.86
C MET A 689 -19.21 -10.82 0.35
N LYS A 690 -19.14 -10.98 -0.97
CA LYS A 690 -18.17 -11.87 -1.64
C LYS A 690 -17.39 -11.11 -2.70
N TYR A 691 -16.07 -11.03 -2.52
CA TYR A 691 -15.13 -10.45 -3.51
C TYR A 691 -15.33 -10.98 -4.95
N THR A 692 -15.79 -12.23 -5.11
CA THR A 692 -16.04 -12.83 -6.42
C THR A 692 -17.16 -12.18 -7.23
N GLU A 693 -18.02 -11.37 -6.63
CA GLU A 693 -19.17 -10.75 -7.31
C GLU A 693 -18.75 -9.75 -8.40
N HIS A 694 -17.61 -9.09 -8.23
CA HIS A 694 -17.06 -8.15 -9.23
C HIS A 694 -16.06 -8.81 -10.20
N LYS A 695 -15.75 -10.11 -10.04
CA LYS A 695 -14.67 -10.83 -10.76
C LYS A 695 -14.79 -10.78 -12.29
N GLN A 696 -16.00 -10.71 -12.83
CA GLN A 696 -16.24 -10.69 -14.28
C GLN A 696 -16.06 -9.30 -14.92
N LYS A 697 -16.15 -8.21 -14.14
CA LYS A 697 -16.02 -6.83 -14.64
C LYS A 697 -15.13 -6.01 -13.68
N PRO A 698 -13.81 -6.29 -13.64
CA PRO A 698 -12.95 -5.90 -12.53
C PRO A 698 -12.18 -4.58 -12.77
N GLY A 699 -12.69 -3.68 -13.62
CA GLY A 699 -12.14 -2.33 -13.76
C GLY A 699 -12.47 -1.45 -12.54
N THR A 700 -12.02 -0.19 -12.54
CA THR A 700 -12.06 0.68 -11.35
C THR A 700 -12.81 1.98 -11.67
N ASN A 701 -14.08 2.06 -11.27
CA ASN A 701 -15.00 3.15 -11.60
C ASN A 701 -15.50 3.91 -10.35
N ILE A 702 -14.60 4.63 -9.68
CA ILE A 702 -14.91 5.43 -8.48
C ILE A 702 -16.04 6.44 -8.75
N GLN A 703 -16.06 7.04 -9.95
CA GLN A 703 -17.11 7.98 -10.35
C GLN A 703 -18.51 7.37 -10.24
N LYS A 704 -18.70 6.13 -10.72
CA LYS A 704 -19.99 5.42 -10.63
C LYS A 704 -20.34 5.06 -9.18
N GLY A 705 -19.36 4.67 -8.36
CA GLY A 705 -19.56 4.45 -6.92
C GLY A 705 -20.10 5.69 -6.19
N LEU A 706 -19.47 6.85 -6.41
CA LEU A 706 -19.96 8.13 -5.88
C LEU A 706 -21.31 8.56 -6.49
N SER A 707 -21.60 8.15 -7.72
CA SER A 707 -22.88 8.47 -8.38
C SER A 707 -24.06 7.72 -7.75
N SER A 708 -23.81 6.52 -7.20
CA SER A 708 -24.78 5.78 -6.39
C SER A 708 -25.07 6.53 -5.08
N VAL A 709 -24.04 7.02 -4.36
CA VAL A 709 -24.20 7.88 -3.17
C VAL A 709 -25.09 9.10 -3.47
N TYR A 710 -24.80 9.83 -4.54
CA TYR A 710 -25.60 10.97 -4.98
C TYR A 710 -27.06 10.59 -5.30
N SER A 711 -27.27 9.43 -5.92
CA SER A 711 -28.61 8.90 -6.24
C SER A 711 -29.39 8.53 -4.99
N MET A 712 -28.73 7.98 -3.95
CA MET A 712 -29.35 7.71 -2.65
C MET A 712 -29.81 8.99 -1.95
N MET A 713 -28.99 10.05 -1.94
CA MET A 713 -29.37 11.36 -1.38
C MET A 713 -30.65 11.92 -2.02
N ILE A 714 -30.74 11.88 -3.36
CA ILE A 714 -31.95 12.33 -4.09
C ILE A 714 -33.16 11.44 -3.77
N THR A 715 -32.96 10.13 -3.68
CA THR A 715 -34.06 9.18 -3.44
C THR A 715 -34.62 9.32 -2.03
N GLN A 716 -33.75 9.48 -1.02
CA GLN A 716 -34.15 9.77 0.36
C GLN A 716 -34.90 11.10 0.47
N GLN A 717 -34.38 12.16 -0.17
CA GLN A 717 -35.02 13.48 -0.24
C GLN A 717 -36.45 13.39 -0.82
N ALA A 718 -36.64 12.58 -1.86
CA ALA A 718 -37.96 12.35 -2.45
C ALA A 718 -38.88 11.52 -1.54
N ALA A 719 -38.35 10.54 -0.79
CA ALA A 719 -39.11 9.74 0.16
C ALA A 719 -39.56 10.57 1.38
N GLU A 720 -38.70 11.41 1.93
CA GLU A 720 -39.00 12.28 3.08
C GLU A 720 -40.06 13.34 2.74
N ARG A 721 -40.01 13.94 1.53
CA ARG A 721 -41.09 14.82 1.04
C ARG A 721 -42.45 14.10 0.97
N ARG A 722 -42.47 12.83 0.54
CA ARG A 722 -43.70 12.00 0.51
C ARG A 722 -44.22 11.68 1.92
N ARG A 723 -43.33 11.62 2.93
CA ARG A 723 -43.67 11.49 4.35
C ARG A 723 -44.12 12.82 4.99
N GLY A 724 -44.26 13.89 4.21
CA GLY A 724 -44.79 15.19 4.66
C GLY A 724 -43.75 16.18 5.19
N LEU A 725 -42.46 15.81 5.21
CA LEU A 725 -41.38 16.69 5.68
C LEU A 725 -41.06 17.74 4.60
N ASN A 726 -41.46 18.99 4.85
CA ASN A 726 -41.20 20.15 3.97
C ASN A 726 -40.72 21.35 4.81
N PRO A 727 -39.49 21.86 4.60
CA PRO A 727 -38.46 21.27 3.73
C PRO A 727 -37.99 19.90 4.26
N PRO A 728 -37.65 18.95 3.37
CA PRO A 728 -37.08 17.67 3.78
C PRO A 728 -35.66 17.86 4.37
N PRO A 729 -35.32 17.14 5.46
CA PRO A 729 -34.06 17.37 6.14
C PRO A 729 -32.81 16.97 5.32
N VAL A 730 -32.85 16.02 4.37
CA VAL A 730 -31.63 15.51 3.67
C VAL A 730 -30.72 16.60 3.14
N SER A 731 -31.26 17.63 2.46
CA SER A 731 -30.45 18.71 1.88
C SER A 731 -30.15 19.87 2.85
N GLU A 732 -30.88 19.98 3.96
CA GLU A 732 -30.91 21.18 4.80
C GLU A 732 -30.37 20.96 6.22
N LYS A 733 -30.80 19.88 6.89
CA LYS A 733 -30.44 19.53 8.28
C LYS A 733 -29.55 18.28 8.40
N THR A 734 -29.62 17.34 7.46
CA THR A 734 -28.86 16.08 7.52
C THR A 734 -27.39 16.27 7.17
N ARG A 735 -26.50 15.67 7.97
CA ARG A 735 -25.06 15.60 7.72
C ARG A 735 -24.71 14.33 6.95
N HIS A 736 -23.73 14.43 6.05
CA HIS A 736 -23.34 13.32 5.16
C HIS A 736 -21.85 13.01 5.29
N VAL A 737 -21.53 11.78 5.70
CA VAL A 737 -20.15 11.28 5.78
C VAL A 737 -19.95 10.20 4.72
N ILE A 738 -19.00 10.39 3.82
CA ILE A 738 -18.59 9.41 2.81
C ILE A 738 -17.23 8.83 3.23
N VAL A 739 -17.15 7.52 3.33
CA VAL A 739 -15.91 6.78 3.65
C VAL A 739 -15.57 5.91 2.43
N LEU A 740 -14.55 6.31 1.68
CA LEU A 740 -14.08 5.62 0.47
C LEU A 740 -12.81 4.82 0.78
N LEU A 741 -12.84 3.51 0.55
CA LEU A 741 -11.66 2.64 0.58
C LEU A 741 -11.29 2.21 -0.85
N SER A 742 -10.20 2.77 -1.38
CA SER A 742 -9.69 2.55 -2.74
C SER A 742 -8.24 3.02 -2.84
N ASP A 743 -7.43 2.40 -3.70
CA ASP A 743 -6.04 2.84 -3.98
C ASP A 743 -5.95 4.17 -4.75
N GLY A 744 -7.07 4.64 -5.31
CA GLY A 744 -7.18 5.87 -6.10
C GLY A 744 -6.82 5.71 -7.58
N ASP A 745 -6.56 4.49 -8.07
CA ASP A 745 -6.21 4.20 -9.47
C ASP A 745 -7.45 3.89 -10.33
N TYR A 746 -8.29 4.92 -10.54
CA TYR A 746 -9.48 4.79 -11.38
C TYR A 746 -9.13 4.83 -12.87
N ASN A 747 -9.67 3.86 -13.60
CA ASN A 747 -9.43 3.67 -15.04
C ASN A 747 -10.73 3.70 -15.88
N MET A 748 -11.90 3.90 -15.25
CA MET A 748 -13.21 3.99 -15.90
C MET A 748 -14.06 5.15 -15.34
N GLY A 749 -15.11 5.55 -16.08
CA GLY A 749 -16.02 6.65 -15.71
C GLY A 749 -15.47 8.07 -15.97
N GLY A 750 -14.16 8.24 -15.80
CA GLY A 750 -13.50 9.55 -15.85
C GLY A 750 -13.47 10.21 -14.47
N ASP A 751 -13.28 11.53 -14.45
CA ASP A 751 -12.98 12.28 -13.22
C ASP A 751 -14.11 12.19 -12.14
N PRO A 752 -13.86 11.55 -10.98
CA PRO A 752 -14.83 11.43 -9.89
C PRO A 752 -15.23 12.77 -9.25
N ILE A 753 -14.40 13.82 -9.37
CA ILE A 753 -14.65 15.15 -8.78
C ILE A 753 -15.91 15.80 -9.33
N ARG A 754 -16.32 15.42 -10.55
CA ARG A 754 -17.60 15.83 -11.14
C ARG A 754 -18.79 15.50 -10.24
N VAL A 755 -18.76 14.34 -9.57
CA VAL A 755 -19.85 13.87 -8.71
C VAL A 755 -19.79 14.52 -7.33
N ILE A 756 -18.59 14.68 -6.74
CA ILE A 756 -18.41 15.46 -5.50
C ILE A 756 -18.97 16.88 -5.65
N ARG A 757 -18.76 17.51 -6.81
CA ARG A 757 -19.36 18.81 -7.14
C ARG A 757 -20.90 18.75 -7.20
N GLN A 758 -21.49 17.72 -7.81
CA GLN A 758 -22.95 17.55 -7.84
C GLN A 758 -23.56 17.36 -6.44
N ILE A 759 -22.88 16.60 -5.57
CA ILE A 759 -23.27 16.43 -4.16
C ILE A 759 -23.23 17.78 -3.44
N ARG A 760 -22.12 18.55 -3.57
CA ARG A 760 -22.00 19.89 -2.96
C ARG A 760 -23.04 20.88 -3.49
N GLU A 761 -23.34 20.85 -4.79
CA GLU A 761 -24.38 21.67 -5.41
C GLU A 761 -25.80 21.32 -4.90
N PHE A 762 -26.07 20.04 -4.61
CA PHE A 762 -27.34 19.56 -4.04
C PHE A 762 -27.49 19.93 -2.55
N LEU A 763 -26.43 19.82 -1.76
CA LEU A 763 -26.39 20.19 -0.33
C LEU A 763 -26.23 21.72 -0.09
N ASN A 764 -26.22 22.51 -1.18
CA ASN A 764 -26.06 23.97 -1.18
C ASN A 764 -24.74 24.46 -0.52
N ILE A 765 -23.68 23.64 -0.60
CA ILE A 765 -22.38 23.91 0.03
C ILE A 765 -21.56 24.88 -0.84
N GLY A 766 -20.92 25.85 -0.20
CA GLY A 766 -20.07 26.86 -0.83
C GLY A 766 -20.81 27.96 -1.62
N ARG A 767 -22.16 27.96 -1.67
CA ARG A 767 -22.93 28.99 -2.41
C ARG A 767 -23.04 30.33 -1.68
N ASN A 768 -23.16 30.31 -0.35
CA ASN A 768 -23.25 31.52 0.47
C ASN A 768 -21.91 31.75 1.20
N ARG A 769 -21.29 32.92 1.00
CA ARG A 769 -20.02 33.29 1.67
C ARG A 769 -20.15 33.37 3.20
N THR A 770 -21.29 33.82 3.73
CA THR A 770 -21.49 33.98 5.18
C THR A 770 -21.80 32.65 5.87
N HIS A 771 -22.41 31.71 5.14
CA HIS A 771 -22.81 30.40 5.65
C HIS A 771 -22.46 29.31 4.61
N PRO A 772 -21.17 28.92 4.49
CA PRO A 772 -20.73 28.05 3.39
C PRO A 772 -21.15 26.58 3.54
N ARG A 773 -21.77 26.17 4.66
CA ARG A 773 -22.32 24.81 4.90
C ARG A 773 -21.30 23.65 4.75
N GLU A 774 -20.01 23.91 4.87
CA GLU A 774 -18.97 22.86 4.73
C GLU A 774 -19.09 21.70 5.74
N ASP A 775 -19.81 21.85 6.86
CA ASP A 775 -19.99 20.79 7.87
C ASP A 775 -21.07 19.76 7.50
N PHE A 776 -21.80 19.99 6.41
CA PHE A 776 -22.87 19.08 5.97
C PHE A 776 -22.34 17.95 5.07
N LEU A 777 -21.05 17.98 4.71
CA LEU A 777 -20.39 16.94 3.93
C LEU A 777 -18.95 16.70 4.38
N ASP A 778 -18.64 15.44 4.66
CA ASP A 778 -17.29 14.92 4.89
C ASP A 778 -17.00 13.78 3.93
N VAL A 779 -15.82 13.79 3.31
CA VAL A 779 -15.40 12.76 2.35
C VAL A 779 -14.01 12.29 2.75
N TYR A 780 -13.96 11.17 3.46
CA TYR A 780 -12.73 10.49 3.87
C TYR A 780 -12.31 9.48 2.79
N VAL A 781 -11.02 9.44 2.47
CA VAL A 781 -10.44 8.50 1.51
C VAL A 781 -9.25 7.80 2.15
N PHE A 782 -9.37 6.49 2.34
CA PHE A 782 -8.33 5.61 2.87
C PHE A 782 -7.71 4.84 1.71
N ALA A 783 -6.49 5.22 1.34
CA ALA A 783 -5.76 4.60 0.24
C ALA A 783 -4.68 3.65 0.77
N VAL A 784 -4.72 2.39 0.34
CA VAL A 784 -3.91 1.32 0.91
C VAL A 784 -3.17 0.56 -0.18
N GLY A 785 -1.86 0.36 0.01
CA GLY A 785 -1.02 -0.47 -0.87
C GLY A 785 0.11 0.26 -1.59
N GLY A 786 0.89 -0.50 -2.36
CA GLY A 786 2.16 -0.05 -2.93
C GLY A 786 2.07 0.91 -4.14
N THR A 787 0.90 1.10 -4.72
CA THR A 787 0.68 1.89 -5.96
C THR A 787 -0.36 3.00 -5.80
N VAL A 788 -0.46 3.59 -4.61
CA VAL A 788 -1.41 4.69 -4.31
C VAL A 788 -1.07 5.97 -5.07
N VAL A 789 -2.04 6.50 -5.83
CA VAL A 789 -1.93 7.78 -6.54
C VAL A 789 -2.45 8.92 -5.66
N MET A 790 -1.59 9.43 -4.78
CA MET A 790 -1.98 10.45 -3.79
C MET A 790 -2.60 11.74 -4.38
N GLU A 791 -2.26 12.11 -5.61
CA GLU A 791 -2.88 13.25 -6.28
C GLU A 791 -4.38 13.03 -6.53
N ASN A 792 -4.81 11.79 -6.81
CA ASN A 792 -6.22 11.45 -6.99
C ASN A 792 -6.94 11.41 -5.64
N VAL A 793 -6.33 10.77 -4.65
CA VAL A 793 -6.85 10.67 -3.27
C VAL A 793 -7.11 12.07 -2.69
N ASN A 794 -6.13 12.97 -2.78
CA ASN A 794 -6.21 14.33 -2.24
C ASN A 794 -7.22 15.25 -2.97
N LYS A 795 -7.58 14.93 -4.22
CA LYS A 795 -8.64 15.65 -4.94
C LYS A 795 -10.03 15.24 -4.45
N ILE A 796 -10.24 13.95 -4.15
CA ILE A 796 -11.54 13.40 -3.77
C ILE A 796 -11.87 13.71 -2.31
N ALA A 797 -10.86 13.64 -1.43
CA ALA A 797 -11.02 13.89 -0.01
C ALA A 797 -11.43 15.34 0.31
N SER A 798 -12.17 15.53 1.40
CA SER A 798 -12.50 16.86 1.91
C SER A 798 -11.24 17.62 2.36
N GLN A 799 -11.30 18.95 2.26
CA GLN A 799 -10.19 19.84 2.62
C GLN A 799 -10.69 20.89 3.62
N LYS A 800 -10.67 20.55 4.91
CA LYS A 800 -11.15 21.39 6.02
C LYS A 800 -10.00 21.84 6.93
N SER A 801 -10.14 23.00 7.56
CA SER A 801 -9.06 23.57 8.38
C SER A 801 -8.97 22.87 9.73
N GLY A 802 -7.78 22.34 10.05
CA GLY A 802 -7.51 21.60 11.28
C GLY A 802 -7.80 20.10 11.20
N GLU A 803 -8.31 19.62 10.07
CA GLU A 803 -8.76 18.24 9.86
C GLU A 803 -7.96 17.55 8.74
N ARG A 804 -8.08 16.22 8.66
CA ARG A 804 -7.46 15.40 7.62
C ARG A 804 -8.45 14.35 7.13
N HIS A 805 -8.65 14.31 5.81
CA HIS A 805 -9.57 13.38 5.17
C HIS A 805 -8.91 12.46 4.13
N ALA A 806 -7.65 12.72 3.76
CA ALA A 806 -6.86 11.86 2.87
C ALA A 806 -5.80 11.11 3.69
N PHE A 807 -5.90 9.78 3.71
CA PHE A 807 -4.99 8.89 4.44
C PHE A 807 -4.32 7.91 3.48
N LYS A 808 -3.02 7.66 3.71
CA LYS A 808 -2.26 6.65 2.97
C LYS A 808 -1.65 5.65 3.93
N ILE A 809 -2.17 4.42 3.93
CA ILE A 809 -1.72 3.38 4.84
C ILE A 809 -0.80 2.41 4.09
N LYS A 810 0.25 1.94 4.79
CA LYS A 810 1.26 0.99 4.29
C LYS A 810 0.60 -0.28 3.76
N ASP A 811 -0.26 -0.88 4.58
CA ASP A 811 -1.04 -2.07 4.26
C ASP A 811 -2.37 -2.12 5.06
N TYR A 812 -3.14 -3.18 4.84
CA TYR A 812 -4.46 -3.33 5.45
C TYR A 812 -4.41 -3.81 6.92
N SER A 813 -3.28 -4.36 7.37
CA SER A 813 -3.06 -4.68 8.78
C SER A 813 -2.86 -3.40 9.59
N ASP A 814 -2.03 -2.47 9.11
CA ASP A 814 -1.86 -1.14 9.72
C ASP A 814 -3.20 -0.37 9.75
N LEU A 815 -4.05 -0.52 8.72
CA LEU A 815 -5.39 0.08 8.73
C LEU A 815 -6.31 -0.61 9.76
N GLN A 816 -6.23 -1.93 9.91
CA GLN A 816 -6.99 -2.63 10.94
C GLN A 816 -6.52 -2.23 12.35
N LEU A 817 -5.21 -2.12 12.58
CA LEU A 817 -4.61 -1.65 13.82
C LEU A 817 -5.04 -0.22 14.13
N ALA A 818 -5.04 0.69 13.14
CA ALA A 818 -5.57 2.04 13.32
C ALA A 818 -7.01 2.01 13.86
N PHE A 819 -7.84 1.11 13.32
CA PHE A 819 -9.25 0.99 13.71
C PHE A 819 -9.45 0.23 15.04
N GLU A 820 -8.46 -0.55 15.49
CA GLU A 820 -8.40 -1.13 16.84
C GLU A 820 -7.92 -0.10 17.87
N GLU A 821 -6.96 0.76 17.53
CA GLU A 821 -6.52 1.90 18.35
C GLU A 821 -7.59 2.99 18.48
N MET A 822 -8.53 3.08 17.54
CA MET A 822 -9.73 3.92 17.70
C MET A 822 -10.69 3.42 18.79
N ILE A 823 -10.44 2.23 19.34
CA ILE A 823 -11.07 1.70 20.55
C ILE A 823 -10.25 2.11 21.81
N ASP A 824 -9.21 2.95 21.70
CA ASP A 824 -8.52 3.50 22.87
C ASP A 824 -9.31 4.67 23.50
N GLU A 825 -10.01 4.37 24.58
CA GLU A 825 -11.03 5.18 25.26
C GLU A 825 -10.53 6.40 26.05
N SER A 826 -9.35 6.91 25.73
CA SER A 826 -8.74 8.03 26.46
C SER A 826 -9.56 9.34 26.40
N GLU A 827 -10.38 9.52 25.36
CA GLU A 827 -11.34 10.64 25.24
C GLU A 827 -12.77 10.27 25.68
N THR A 828 -13.16 8.99 25.64
CA THR A 828 -14.51 8.51 26.00
C THR A 828 -14.65 8.15 27.50
N LEU A 829 -14.10 9.02 28.36
CA LEU A 829 -13.95 8.83 29.83
C LEU A 829 -15.28 8.71 30.62
N SER A 830 -16.42 8.74 29.94
CA SER A 830 -17.78 8.66 30.49
C SER A 830 -18.52 7.35 30.16
N MET A 831 -17.91 6.38 29.47
CA MET A 831 -18.52 5.06 29.26
C MET A 831 -18.14 4.07 30.40
N CYS A 832 -18.74 2.88 30.42
CA CYS A 832 -18.54 1.85 31.45
C CYS A 832 -18.13 0.50 30.84
N GLY A 833 -17.41 -0.31 31.64
CA GLY A 833 -17.14 -1.73 31.33
C GLY A 833 -16.16 -1.98 30.17
N LEU A 834 -15.62 -0.95 29.54
CA LEU A 834 -14.65 -1.13 28.45
C LEU A 834 -13.27 -1.58 28.99
N ALA A 835 -12.50 -2.30 28.17
CA ALA A 835 -11.20 -2.88 28.56
C ALA A 835 -10.29 -3.11 27.35
N LYS A 836 -8.97 -2.91 27.53
CA LYS A 836 -7.98 -3.06 26.44
C LYS A 836 -7.60 -4.52 26.20
N GLU A 837 -7.66 -4.98 24.96
CA GLU A 837 -7.32 -6.36 24.57
C GLU A 837 -6.03 -6.45 23.71
N HIS A 838 -4.88 -6.08 24.30
CA HIS A 838 -3.57 -6.16 23.63
C HIS A 838 -2.81 -7.47 23.95
N ASP A 839 -1.99 -7.96 23.02
CA ASP A 839 -1.14 -9.16 23.16
C ASP A 839 0.01 -9.08 24.18
N THR A 840 0.34 -7.90 24.72
CA THR A 840 1.39 -7.70 25.74
C THR A 840 0.79 -7.13 27.02
N PRO A 841 0.94 -7.77 28.20
CA PRO A 841 0.01 -7.52 29.31
C PRO A 841 0.47 -6.48 30.34
N ASP A 842 -0.38 -5.50 30.61
CA ASP A 842 -0.72 -5.13 31.99
C ASP A 842 -2.11 -5.67 32.34
N HIS A 843 -2.28 -6.20 33.56
CA HIS A 843 -3.49 -6.92 33.93
C HIS A 843 -4.64 -6.01 34.38
N GLN A 844 -4.33 -4.80 34.86
CA GLN A 844 -5.34 -3.83 35.23
C GLN A 844 -5.96 -3.21 33.97
N GLN A 845 -5.17 -2.94 32.92
CA GLN A 845 -5.69 -2.51 31.62
C GLN A 845 -6.69 -3.51 30.99
N LYS A 846 -6.48 -4.81 31.22
CA LYS A 846 -7.43 -5.87 30.80
C LYS A 846 -8.67 -5.98 31.70
N ASN A 847 -8.67 -5.43 32.92
CA ASN A 847 -9.82 -5.49 33.83
C ASN A 847 -9.92 -4.19 34.64
N PRO A 848 -10.22 -3.03 34.02
CA PRO A 848 -10.01 -1.73 34.66
C PRO A 848 -10.79 -1.56 35.97
N TRP A 849 -12.04 -2.03 35.98
CA TRP A 849 -12.93 -2.05 37.15
C TRP A 849 -12.46 -2.92 38.33
N TYR A 850 -11.43 -3.76 38.18
CA TYR A 850 -10.97 -4.66 39.24
C TYR A 850 -10.37 -3.88 40.42
N THR A 851 -10.87 -4.17 41.62
CA THR A 851 -10.34 -3.60 42.87
C THR A 851 -10.04 -4.72 43.88
N LYS A 852 -8.97 -4.54 44.67
CA LYS A 852 -8.60 -5.45 45.76
C LYS A 852 -8.85 -4.76 47.10
N ILE A 853 -9.69 -5.35 47.94
CA ILE A 853 -10.07 -4.82 49.25
C ILE A 853 -9.28 -5.60 50.31
N THR A 854 -8.58 -4.90 51.20
CA THR A 854 -7.83 -5.49 52.31
C THR A 854 -8.34 -4.94 53.63
N ILE A 855 -8.70 -5.84 54.53
CA ILE A 855 -9.30 -5.52 55.83
C ILE A 855 -8.36 -6.01 56.92
N ARG A 856 -7.97 -5.12 57.83
CA ARG A 856 -7.00 -5.40 58.90
C ARG A 856 -7.70 -5.54 60.25
N ARG A 857 -7.98 -6.78 60.66
CA ARG A 857 -8.66 -7.06 61.93
C ARG A 857 -7.70 -7.10 63.13
N THR A 858 -8.26 -6.88 64.31
CA THR A 858 -7.55 -6.99 65.60
C THR A 858 -6.95 -8.38 65.78
N GLY A 859 -5.66 -8.46 66.11
CA GLY A 859 -4.90 -9.70 66.16
C GLY A 859 -3.95 -9.94 64.97
N GLY A 860 -3.94 -9.04 63.97
CA GLY A 860 -2.99 -9.10 62.85
C GLY A 860 -3.44 -10.01 61.69
N VAL A 861 -4.69 -10.47 61.71
CA VAL A 861 -5.31 -11.21 60.61
C VAL A 861 -5.74 -10.22 59.52
N TYR A 862 -5.35 -10.50 58.28
CA TYR A 862 -5.79 -9.77 57.10
C TYR A 862 -6.84 -10.60 56.36
N GLU A 863 -7.95 -9.97 55.99
CA GLU A 863 -8.90 -10.54 55.03
C GLU A 863 -8.79 -9.81 53.70
N HIS A 864 -8.89 -10.57 52.60
CA HIS A 864 -8.76 -10.06 51.24
C HIS A 864 -10.02 -10.35 50.44
N CYS A 865 -10.76 -9.30 50.11
CA CYS A 865 -11.89 -9.33 49.21
C CYS A 865 -11.56 -8.67 47.87
N LYS A 866 -12.47 -8.82 46.91
CA LYS A 866 -12.36 -8.18 45.59
C LYS A 866 -13.67 -7.46 45.29
N GLY A 867 -13.61 -6.38 44.53
CA GLY A 867 -14.78 -5.57 44.19
C GLY A 867 -14.68 -4.97 42.79
N ALA A 868 -15.78 -4.45 42.29
CA ALA A 868 -15.85 -3.70 41.04
C ALA A 868 -15.98 -2.21 41.33
N LEU A 869 -15.18 -1.38 40.68
CA LEU A 869 -15.34 0.08 40.69
C LEU A 869 -16.60 0.46 39.89
N VAL A 870 -17.57 1.11 40.52
CA VAL A 870 -18.88 1.44 39.93
C VAL A 870 -19.13 2.93 39.73
N SER A 871 -18.35 3.77 40.40
CA SER A 871 -18.28 5.21 40.13
C SER A 871 -16.94 5.76 40.63
N LYS A 872 -16.70 7.06 40.46
CA LYS A 872 -15.50 7.75 40.99
C LYS A 872 -15.31 7.58 42.51
N TYR A 873 -16.38 7.25 43.26
CA TYR A 873 -16.34 7.12 44.72
C TYR A 873 -16.77 5.74 45.23
N PHE A 874 -17.56 4.98 44.47
CA PHE A 874 -18.19 3.76 44.97
C PHE A 874 -17.63 2.50 44.32
N ILE A 875 -17.48 1.46 45.15
CA ILE A 875 -17.07 0.11 44.76
C ILE A 875 -18.14 -0.86 45.25
N LEU A 876 -18.61 -1.74 44.36
CA LEU A 876 -19.51 -2.84 44.70
C LEU A 876 -18.71 -4.09 45.07
N THR A 877 -19.08 -4.74 46.16
CA THR A 877 -18.46 -5.97 46.66
C THR A 877 -19.48 -6.79 47.47
N ALA A 878 -19.09 -7.95 47.99
CA ALA A 878 -19.93 -8.77 48.86
C ALA A 878 -20.04 -8.14 50.27
N ALA A 879 -21.17 -8.34 50.95
CA ALA A 879 -21.35 -7.83 52.31
C ALA A 879 -20.63 -8.68 53.36
N HIS A 880 -20.49 -9.99 53.14
CA HIS A 880 -19.81 -10.92 54.05
C HIS A 880 -18.31 -10.64 54.22
N CYS A 881 -17.73 -9.82 53.34
CA CYS A 881 -16.37 -9.30 53.52
C CYS A 881 -16.21 -8.52 54.83
N PHE A 882 -17.29 -7.93 55.34
CA PHE A 882 -17.26 -7.02 56.48
C PHE A 882 -18.11 -7.56 57.64
N THR A 883 -17.64 -7.28 58.84
CA THR A 883 -18.37 -7.48 60.11
C THR A 883 -18.87 -6.14 60.64
N ILE A 884 -19.75 -6.18 61.65
CA ILE A 884 -20.28 -4.96 62.30
C ILE A 884 -19.16 -4.18 63.04
N ASP A 885 -18.06 -4.87 63.38
CA ASP A 885 -16.91 -4.31 64.10
C ASP A 885 -15.81 -3.72 63.17
N ASP A 886 -15.88 -4.01 61.85
CA ASP A 886 -14.92 -3.49 60.87
C ASP A 886 -15.21 -2.00 60.56
N ILE A 887 -14.29 -1.11 60.94
CA ILE A 887 -14.40 0.34 60.69
C ILE A 887 -13.60 0.79 59.45
N ALA A 888 -14.00 1.91 58.83
CA ALA A 888 -13.40 2.41 57.59
C ALA A 888 -11.86 2.54 57.63
N ASP A 889 -11.28 2.96 58.75
CA ASP A 889 -9.82 3.09 58.94
C ASP A 889 -9.05 1.76 58.88
N GLN A 890 -9.74 0.62 59.02
CA GLN A 890 -9.15 -0.72 58.92
C GLN A 890 -9.20 -1.29 57.49
N ILE A 891 -9.83 -0.58 56.55
CA ILE A 891 -10.11 -1.04 55.19
C ILE A 891 -9.31 -0.20 54.18
N THR A 892 -8.48 -0.88 53.39
CA THR A 892 -7.74 -0.27 52.28
C THR A 892 -8.20 -0.88 50.97
N VAL A 893 -8.58 -0.04 50.01
CA VAL A 893 -8.85 -0.46 48.63
C VAL A 893 -7.62 -0.20 47.77
N THR A 894 -7.14 -1.20 47.05
CA THR A 894 -6.08 -1.04 46.04
C THR A 894 -6.68 -1.12 44.64
N ILE A 895 -6.43 -0.10 43.83
CA ILE A 895 -6.81 0.00 42.41
C ILE A 895 -5.54 0.36 41.63
N ASP A 896 -5.16 -0.41 40.61
CA ASP A 896 -3.88 -0.25 39.89
C ASP A 896 -2.66 -0.06 40.83
N LYS A 897 -2.48 -0.97 41.79
CA LYS A 897 -1.40 -0.93 42.81
C LYS A 897 -1.41 0.32 43.71
N LYS A 898 -2.32 1.27 43.53
CA LYS A 898 -2.48 2.50 44.32
C LYS A 898 -3.54 2.31 45.42
N PRO A 899 -3.22 2.58 46.70
CA PRO A 899 -4.18 2.50 47.79
C PRO A 899 -5.10 3.73 47.85
N TYR A 900 -6.34 3.49 48.27
CA TYR A 900 -7.38 4.48 48.56
C TYR A 900 -8.00 4.17 49.92
N ASN A 901 -8.23 5.22 50.71
CA ASN A 901 -8.88 5.12 52.02
C ASN A 901 -10.41 5.07 51.86
N VAL A 902 -11.05 4.30 52.71
CA VAL A 902 -12.52 4.23 52.80
C VAL A 902 -13.05 5.39 53.66
N LYS A 903 -14.19 5.95 53.26
CA LYS A 903 -14.95 6.95 54.01
C LYS A 903 -16.14 6.33 54.74
N ALA A 904 -16.87 5.44 54.06
CA ALA A 904 -18.06 4.78 54.60
C ALA A 904 -18.28 3.41 53.93
N LEU A 905 -19.06 2.56 54.60
CA LEU A 905 -19.50 1.25 54.12
C LEU A 905 -21.02 1.17 54.22
N TYR A 906 -21.66 0.64 53.17
CA TYR A 906 -23.11 0.48 53.08
C TYR A 906 -23.46 -0.96 52.66
N SER A 907 -23.69 -1.84 53.64
CA SER A 907 -24.28 -3.16 53.39
C SER A 907 -25.77 -3.06 53.12
N HIS A 908 -26.32 -3.96 52.30
CA HIS A 908 -27.75 -3.99 52.00
C HIS A 908 -28.60 -4.18 53.27
N PRO A 909 -29.71 -3.45 53.50
CA PRO A 909 -30.45 -3.50 54.78
C PRO A 909 -30.99 -4.88 55.16
N ASN A 910 -31.31 -5.71 54.16
CA ASN A 910 -31.82 -7.06 54.36
C ASN A 910 -30.72 -8.13 54.56
N TYR A 911 -29.44 -7.76 54.46
CA TYR A 911 -28.31 -8.68 54.63
C TYR A 911 -28.14 -9.07 56.09
N GLN A 912 -28.28 -10.37 56.39
CA GLN A 912 -28.15 -10.89 57.75
C GLN A 912 -27.60 -12.33 57.72
N ILE A 913 -26.27 -12.47 57.82
CA ILE A 913 -25.59 -13.78 57.72
C ILE A 913 -26.11 -14.83 58.72
N GLY A 914 -26.49 -14.41 59.93
CA GLY A 914 -27.01 -15.28 60.98
C GLY A 914 -28.53 -15.50 60.97
N ARG A 915 -29.29 -14.98 59.98
CA ARG A 915 -30.77 -14.94 60.01
C ARG A 915 -31.43 -16.30 60.26
N LEU A 916 -30.80 -17.38 59.81
CA LEU A 916 -31.31 -18.75 59.92
C LEU A 916 -30.50 -19.65 60.88
N ALA A 917 -29.61 -19.08 61.71
CA ALA A 917 -28.78 -19.84 62.65
C ALA A 917 -29.61 -20.74 63.59
N ASN A 918 -30.75 -20.23 64.08
CA ASN A 918 -31.69 -20.97 64.92
C ASN A 918 -32.40 -22.14 64.21
N LYS A 919 -32.29 -22.23 62.87
CA LYS A 919 -32.75 -23.37 62.05
C LYS A 919 -31.62 -24.33 61.66
N GLY A 920 -30.42 -24.19 62.25
CA GLY A 920 -29.25 -25.00 61.93
C GLY A 920 -28.52 -24.58 60.66
N ILE A 921 -28.78 -23.36 60.14
CA ILE A 921 -28.15 -22.79 58.95
C ILE A 921 -27.23 -21.65 59.42
N PRO A 922 -25.92 -21.88 59.61
CA PRO A 922 -25.04 -20.92 60.29
C PRO A 922 -24.68 -19.69 59.44
N GLU A 923 -24.76 -19.80 58.10
CA GLU A 923 -24.45 -18.73 57.15
C GLU A 923 -25.55 -18.63 56.10
N PHE A 924 -26.18 -17.46 55.98
CA PHE A 924 -27.26 -17.20 55.04
C PHE A 924 -26.97 -15.94 54.21
N TYR A 925 -26.64 -16.13 52.95
CA TYR A 925 -26.05 -15.11 52.05
C TYR A 925 -27.08 -14.34 51.20
N ASP A 926 -28.35 -14.29 51.62
CA ASP A 926 -29.37 -13.49 50.93
C ASP A 926 -29.05 -11.99 51.06
N TYR A 927 -29.05 -11.27 49.94
CA TYR A 927 -28.57 -9.89 49.83
C TYR A 927 -27.11 -9.68 50.25
N ASP A 928 -26.22 -10.62 49.96
CA ASP A 928 -24.78 -10.52 50.24
C ASP A 928 -24.05 -9.49 49.34
N VAL A 929 -24.32 -8.21 49.57
CA VAL A 929 -23.87 -7.09 48.73
C VAL A 929 -23.67 -5.81 49.54
N ALA A 930 -22.57 -5.11 49.29
CA ALA A 930 -22.21 -3.86 49.95
C ALA A 930 -21.52 -2.86 49.01
N LEU A 931 -21.70 -1.57 49.29
CA LEU A 931 -21.00 -0.46 48.64
C LEU A 931 -19.95 0.14 49.58
N VAL A 932 -18.72 0.25 49.11
CA VAL A 932 -17.62 0.95 49.77
C VAL A 932 -17.50 2.35 49.16
N GLU A 933 -17.61 3.39 49.97
CA GLU A 933 -17.38 4.79 49.56
C GLU A 933 -15.93 5.18 49.85
N LEU A 934 -15.21 5.69 48.85
CA LEU A 934 -13.84 6.19 48.96
C LEU A 934 -13.79 7.62 49.49
N ALA A 935 -12.76 7.93 50.28
CA ALA A 935 -12.52 9.27 50.82
C ALA A 935 -12.05 10.30 49.76
N SER A 936 -11.56 9.83 48.62
CA SER A 936 -11.13 10.66 47.50
C SER A 936 -11.57 10.05 46.16
N PRO A 937 -11.89 10.87 45.14
CA PRO A 937 -12.31 10.36 43.85
C PRO A 937 -11.15 9.63 43.15
N VAL A 938 -11.48 8.53 42.48
CA VAL A 938 -10.60 7.91 41.50
C VAL A 938 -10.53 8.83 40.27
N MET A 939 -9.39 9.50 40.11
CA MET A 939 -9.12 10.39 38.99
C MET A 939 -8.42 9.61 37.86
N PRO A 940 -8.86 9.72 36.59
CA PRO A 940 -8.14 9.11 35.47
C PRO A 940 -6.78 9.78 35.29
N SER A 941 -5.73 8.98 35.10
CA SER A 941 -4.36 9.46 34.93
C SER A 941 -3.62 8.60 33.90
N PRO A 942 -3.11 9.14 32.79
CA PRO A 942 -2.40 8.35 31.78
C PRO A 942 -1.23 7.54 32.39
N PRO A 943 -1.03 6.27 31.99
CA PRO A 943 -1.73 5.51 30.94
C PRO A 943 -3.03 4.80 31.39
N TYR A 944 -3.54 5.06 32.59
CA TYR A 944 -4.64 4.34 33.22
C TYR A 944 -5.93 5.19 33.27
N SER A 945 -6.71 5.12 32.20
CA SER A 945 -8.10 5.61 32.13
C SER A 945 -9.06 4.54 32.66
N LEU A 946 -9.84 4.89 33.69
CA LEU A 946 -10.88 4.04 34.26
C LEU A 946 -12.26 4.49 33.72
N PRO A 947 -12.96 3.67 32.92
CA PRO A 947 -14.30 3.99 32.42
C PRO A 947 -15.31 3.97 33.59
N LEU A 948 -15.95 5.11 33.85
CA LEU A 948 -16.55 5.42 35.16
C LEU A 948 -18.01 5.94 35.13
N PHE A 949 -18.75 5.75 34.03
CA PHE A 949 -20.19 6.06 34.00
C PHE A 949 -20.99 5.06 33.18
N CYS A 950 -22.14 4.63 33.71
CA CYS A 950 -23.07 3.72 33.06
C CYS A 950 -24.48 4.32 33.17
N GLY A 951 -24.99 4.84 32.05
CA GLY A 951 -26.43 5.13 31.91
C GLY A 951 -27.17 3.84 31.51
N PRO A 952 -28.45 3.68 31.86
CA PRO A 952 -29.22 2.46 31.58
C PRO A 952 -29.48 2.17 30.09
N PHE A 953 -28.99 3.02 29.18
CA PHE A 953 -29.21 2.94 27.73
C PHE A 953 -27.97 2.52 26.91
N CYS A 954 -26.79 2.40 27.52
CA CYS A 954 -25.51 2.28 26.79
C CYS A 954 -25.17 0.90 26.23
N PHE A 955 -26.04 -0.11 26.29
CA PHE A 955 -25.68 -1.48 25.86
C PHE A 955 -26.76 -2.27 25.09
N THR A 956 -27.99 -1.77 24.98
CA THR A 956 -29.03 -2.39 24.14
C THR A 956 -29.49 -1.38 23.10
N ALA A 957 -29.29 -1.70 21.82
CA ALA A 957 -29.71 -0.87 20.70
C ALA A 957 -31.23 -0.98 20.43
N LEU A 958 -32.03 -1.00 21.50
CA LEU A 958 -33.48 -1.23 21.48
C LEU A 958 -34.22 -0.01 22.03
N THR A 959 -34.30 1.03 21.22
CA THR A 959 -35.04 2.25 21.51
C THR A 959 -36.57 2.04 21.42
N GLN A 960 -37.19 1.32 22.37
CA GLN A 960 -38.60 1.54 22.80
C GLN A 960 -39.20 0.68 23.95
N TYR A 961 -38.48 -0.29 24.56
CA TYR A 961 -39.12 -1.24 25.50
C TYR A 961 -38.85 -0.99 27.00
N SER A 962 -39.68 -1.61 27.84
CA SER A 962 -39.71 -1.46 29.31
C SER A 962 -38.75 -2.40 30.02
N TRP A 963 -38.39 -2.08 31.28
CA TRP A 963 -37.41 -2.77 32.13
C TRP A 963 -37.34 -4.31 32.04
N LEU A 964 -38.47 -5.01 31.87
CA LEU A 964 -38.48 -6.48 31.71
C LEU A 964 -37.70 -6.96 30.47
N SER A 965 -37.72 -6.22 29.34
CA SER A 965 -37.07 -6.67 28.10
C SER A 965 -35.55 -6.73 28.21
N SER A 966 -34.94 -5.84 28.99
CA SER A 966 -33.49 -5.84 29.22
C SER A 966 -33.05 -6.99 30.14
N GLU A 967 -33.93 -7.43 31.05
CA GLU A 967 -33.68 -8.61 31.89
C GLU A 967 -33.77 -9.90 31.05
N GLU A 968 -34.77 -10.02 30.17
CA GLU A 968 -34.92 -11.16 29.24
C GLU A 968 -33.77 -11.26 28.23
N GLU A 969 -33.16 -10.13 27.83
CA GLU A 969 -32.01 -10.10 26.91
C GLU A 969 -30.68 -10.46 27.60
N LEU A 970 -30.45 -9.98 28.84
CA LEU A 970 -29.23 -10.25 29.60
C LEU A 970 -29.24 -11.62 30.31
N LEU A 971 -30.40 -12.05 30.80
CA LEU A 971 -30.63 -13.35 31.45
C LEU A 971 -31.77 -14.12 30.79
N PRO A 972 -31.64 -14.52 29.51
CA PRO A 972 -32.60 -15.41 28.88
C PRO A 972 -32.73 -16.73 29.64
N THR A 973 -33.83 -17.45 29.43
CA THR A 973 -34.08 -18.79 30.01
C THR A 973 -33.25 -19.87 29.33
N ALA A 974 -31.93 -19.71 29.37
CA ALA A 974 -30.92 -20.52 28.71
C ALA A 974 -29.59 -20.51 29.51
N ASN A 975 -28.57 -21.19 29.01
CA ASN A 975 -27.21 -21.04 29.55
C ASN A 975 -26.57 -19.76 29.02
N VAL A 976 -26.19 -18.84 29.91
CA VAL A 976 -25.59 -17.56 29.55
C VAL A 976 -24.08 -17.61 29.74
N ASN A 977 -23.31 -17.31 28.69
CA ASN A 977 -21.86 -17.22 28.79
C ASN A 977 -21.44 -16.00 29.62
N SER A 978 -20.48 -16.19 30.51
CA SER A 978 -19.92 -15.14 31.36
C SER A 978 -18.45 -15.47 31.70
N LEU A 979 -17.75 -14.63 32.47
CA LEU A 979 -16.34 -14.89 32.84
C LEU A 979 -15.95 -14.17 34.12
N PHE A 980 -14.98 -14.67 34.90
CA PHE A 980 -14.57 -14.03 36.15
C PHE A 980 -13.07 -13.76 36.26
N VAL A 981 -12.70 -12.75 37.05
CA VAL A 981 -11.30 -12.38 37.28
C VAL A 981 -10.80 -12.98 38.59
N THR A 982 -9.66 -13.66 38.58
CA THR A 982 -9.09 -14.25 39.79
C THR A 982 -7.56 -14.32 39.79
N GLU A 983 -6.99 -14.27 41.00
CA GLU A 983 -5.59 -14.58 41.32
C GLU A 983 -5.55 -16.02 41.86
N CYS A 984 -5.31 -17.04 41.01
CA CYS A 984 -5.13 -18.43 41.47
C CYS A 984 -3.79 -18.98 40.96
N ASN A 985 -2.72 -18.70 41.72
CA ASN A 985 -1.41 -19.38 41.84
C ASN A 985 -0.39 -18.42 42.49
N ASP A 986 0.73 -18.95 43.00
CA ASP A 986 1.78 -18.21 43.72
C ASP A 986 2.40 -17.02 42.95
N ASN A 987 2.22 -16.96 41.64
CA ASN A 987 2.75 -15.92 40.75
C ASN A 987 1.96 -14.58 40.77
N LYS A 988 0.90 -14.44 41.58
CA LYS A 988 0.11 -13.19 41.75
C LYS A 988 -0.47 -12.59 40.44
N GLU A 989 -0.74 -13.44 39.45
CA GLU A 989 -1.21 -13.04 38.13
C GLU A 989 -2.75 -13.06 38.03
N LEU A 990 -3.34 -11.96 37.58
CA LEU A 990 -4.79 -11.84 37.35
C LEU A 990 -5.19 -12.52 36.04
N ARG A 991 -6.12 -13.48 36.12
CA ARG A 991 -6.62 -14.24 34.98
C ARG A 991 -8.15 -14.20 34.88
N ARG A 992 -8.64 -13.96 33.66
CA ARG A 992 -10.04 -14.15 33.26
C ARG A 992 -10.36 -15.65 33.16
N ARG A 993 -11.57 -16.06 33.58
CA ARG A 993 -12.06 -17.44 33.69
C ARG A 993 -13.49 -17.55 33.20
N THR A 994 -13.69 -17.98 31.96
CA THR A 994 -15.03 -18.16 31.37
C THR A 994 -15.84 -19.21 32.13
N VAL A 995 -17.12 -18.95 32.37
CA VAL A 995 -18.11 -19.79 33.05
C VAL A 995 -19.48 -19.65 32.38
N ARG A 996 -20.43 -20.54 32.68
CA ARG A 996 -21.83 -20.42 32.22
C ARG A 996 -22.79 -20.30 33.39
N ILE A 997 -23.61 -19.26 33.36
CA ILE A 997 -24.76 -19.10 34.25
C ILE A 997 -25.85 -20.07 33.78
N LYS A 998 -26.30 -20.93 34.68
CA LYS A 998 -27.33 -21.93 34.43
C LYS A 998 -28.70 -21.31 34.68
N ASN A 999 -29.29 -20.66 33.68
CA ASN A 999 -30.60 -19.98 33.78
C ASN A 999 -31.72 -20.62 32.94
N GLY A 1000 -31.42 -21.71 32.22
CA GLY A 1000 -32.41 -22.59 31.56
C GLY A 1000 -32.66 -23.87 32.36
N ASP A 1001 -32.93 -24.98 31.67
CA ASP A 1001 -33.30 -26.28 32.27
C ASP A 1001 -32.32 -26.79 33.35
N GLN A 1002 -31.04 -26.42 33.26
CA GLN A 1002 -29.99 -26.80 34.22
C GLN A 1002 -30.01 -25.99 35.52
N LYS A 1003 -30.84 -24.93 35.64
CA LYS A 1003 -30.92 -24.06 36.81
C LYS A 1003 -31.20 -24.86 38.08
N PHE A 1004 -32.30 -25.61 38.12
CA PHE A 1004 -32.68 -26.41 39.29
C PHE A 1004 -31.64 -27.48 39.67
N ALA A 1005 -31.00 -28.11 38.68
CA ALA A 1005 -29.97 -29.13 38.92
C ALA A 1005 -28.66 -28.53 39.45
N CYS A 1006 -28.29 -27.33 38.98
CA CYS A 1006 -27.24 -26.52 39.58
C CYS A 1006 -27.66 -26.12 41.01
N GLU A 1007 -28.94 -25.82 41.21
CA GLU A 1007 -29.44 -25.30 42.48
C GLU A 1007 -29.54 -26.34 43.61
N GLU A 1008 -29.92 -27.59 43.33
CA GLU A 1008 -29.98 -28.65 44.35
C GLU A 1008 -28.60 -28.99 44.95
N ASP A 1009 -27.50 -28.67 44.25
CA ASP A 1009 -26.14 -28.95 44.71
C ASP A 1009 -25.73 -28.12 45.95
N ALA A 1010 -26.50 -27.12 46.38
CA ALA A 1010 -26.27 -26.39 47.64
C ALA A 1010 -26.31 -27.30 48.87
N LYS A 1011 -27.19 -28.31 48.87
CA LYS A 1011 -27.34 -29.28 49.96
C LYS A 1011 -26.07 -30.09 50.24
N LYS A 1012 -25.12 -30.11 49.29
CA LYS A 1012 -23.82 -30.79 49.41
C LYS A 1012 -22.79 -29.96 50.19
N ALA A 1013 -23.01 -28.65 50.37
CA ALA A 1013 -22.12 -27.79 51.15
C ALA A 1013 -22.18 -28.16 52.64
N ASP A 1014 -21.03 -28.17 53.34
CA ASP A 1014 -20.94 -28.63 54.73
C ASP A 1014 -21.91 -27.93 55.69
N GLN A 1015 -22.16 -26.64 55.46
CA GLN A 1015 -23.09 -25.79 56.21
C GLN A 1015 -24.57 -25.98 55.89
N TYR A 1016 -24.92 -26.69 54.80
CA TYR A 1016 -26.30 -26.91 54.34
C TYR A 1016 -26.70 -28.40 54.29
N LYS A 1017 -25.87 -29.30 54.83
CA LYS A 1017 -26.13 -30.75 54.87
C LYS A 1017 -27.47 -31.16 55.50
N ASN A 1018 -28.02 -30.34 56.39
CA ASN A 1018 -29.28 -30.58 57.10
C ASN A 1018 -30.49 -29.89 56.45
N VAL A 1019 -30.31 -29.21 55.31
CA VAL A 1019 -31.37 -28.45 54.62
C VAL A 1019 -32.18 -29.37 53.72
N THR A 1020 -33.49 -29.46 53.96
CA THR A 1020 -34.41 -30.33 53.22
C THR A 1020 -34.89 -29.72 51.91
N ASN A 1021 -35.26 -28.43 51.92
CA ASN A 1021 -35.66 -27.67 50.73
C ASN A 1021 -34.57 -26.66 50.36
N VAL A 1022 -34.08 -26.69 49.11
CA VAL A 1022 -32.97 -25.82 48.71
C VAL A 1022 -33.37 -24.35 48.66
N ALA A 1023 -34.64 -24.05 48.39
CA ALA A 1023 -35.19 -22.69 48.37
C ALA A 1023 -35.12 -21.97 49.74
N ASP A 1024 -34.89 -22.71 50.84
CA ASP A 1024 -34.70 -22.11 52.17
C ASP A 1024 -33.32 -21.42 52.31
N VAL A 1025 -32.35 -21.76 51.45
CA VAL A 1025 -30.97 -21.21 51.46
C VAL A 1025 -30.55 -20.59 50.13
N VAL A 1026 -31.13 -21.02 49.01
CA VAL A 1026 -30.94 -20.46 47.67
C VAL A 1026 -32.20 -19.69 47.30
N THR A 1027 -32.12 -18.37 47.34
CA THR A 1027 -33.22 -17.47 46.98
C THR A 1027 -33.12 -17.02 45.52
N ASP A 1028 -34.15 -16.36 44.99
CA ASP A 1028 -34.17 -15.84 43.61
C ASP A 1028 -33.09 -14.79 43.32
N ARG A 1029 -32.34 -14.35 44.33
CA ARG A 1029 -31.22 -13.40 44.22
C ARG A 1029 -29.90 -14.07 43.78
N PHE A 1030 -29.85 -15.40 43.72
CA PHE A 1030 -28.66 -16.16 43.32
C PHE A 1030 -28.65 -16.49 41.83
N LEU A 1031 -27.46 -16.45 41.23
CA LEU A 1031 -27.15 -17.14 39.97
C LEU A 1031 -26.24 -18.33 40.24
N CYS A 1032 -26.47 -19.42 39.51
CA CYS A 1032 -25.68 -20.64 39.63
C CYS A 1032 -24.75 -20.83 38.41
N THR A 1033 -23.49 -21.23 38.67
CA THR A 1033 -22.46 -21.51 37.66
C THR A 1033 -21.63 -22.73 38.09
N GLY A 1034 -20.70 -23.19 37.25
CA GLY A 1034 -19.74 -24.22 37.64
C GLY A 1034 -20.07 -25.63 37.14
N GLY A 1035 -19.21 -26.57 37.52
CA GLY A 1035 -19.30 -28.01 37.22
C GLY A 1035 -19.08 -28.37 35.75
N PHE A 1036 -19.77 -29.38 35.21
CA PHE A 1036 -19.29 -30.13 34.02
C PHE A 1036 -20.28 -30.28 32.85
N ASP A 1037 -21.47 -29.72 32.96
CA ASP A 1037 -22.54 -29.80 31.96
C ASP A 1037 -23.00 -28.36 31.64
N PRO A 1038 -23.02 -27.89 30.38
CA PRO A 1038 -22.68 -28.60 29.13
C PRO A 1038 -21.18 -28.91 28.95
N GLU A 1039 -20.30 -28.18 29.62
CA GLU A 1039 -18.87 -28.51 29.68
C GLU A 1039 -18.30 -28.09 31.05
N TRP A 1040 -16.99 -28.28 31.25
CA TRP A 1040 -16.31 -27.91 32.49
C TRP A 1040 -16.16 -26.38 32.66
N ASP A 1041 -16.80 -25.85 33.69
CA ASP A 1041 -16.64 -24.49 34.20
C ASP A 1041 -15.64 -24.48 35.38
N PRO A 1042 -14.66 -23.54 35.43
CA PRO A 1042 -13.75 -23.37 36.55
C PRO A 1042 -14.46 -22.82 37.81
N ASN A 1043 -14.07 -23.31 38.99
CA ASN A 1043 -14.55 -22.79 40.27
C ASN A 1043 -13.72 -21.58 40.74
N THR A 1044 -14.37 -20.71 41.51
CA THR A 1044 -13.75 -19.55 42.19
C THR A 1044 -12.83 -19.97 43.35
N CYS A 1045 -11.81 -19.16 43.67
CA CYS A 1045 -10.79 -19.41 44.68
C CYS A 1045 -10.91 -18.44 45.87
N LYS A 1046 -10.97 -18.97 47.10
CA LYS A 1046 -10.82 -18.17 48.32
C LYS A 1046 -9.39 -17.65 48.44
N GLY A 1047 -9.25 -16.45 49.00
CA GLY A 1047 -7.96 -15.81 49.23
C GLY A 1047 -7.00 -16.72 50.00
N GLU A 1048 -6.03 -17.26 49.26
CA GLU A 1048 -4.95 -18.17 49.66
C GLU A 1048 -5.40 -19.58 50.16
N HIS A 1049 -4.82 -20.61 49.52
CA HIS A 1049 -4.97 -22.06 49.74
C HIS A 1049 -6.38 -22.69 49.65
N PHE A 1050 -6.59 -23.56 48.64
CA PHE A 1050 -6.74 -25.03 48.81
C PHE A 1050 -7.06 -25.73 47.47
N GLN A 1051 -6.48 -26.92 47.25
CA GLN A 1051 -6.57 -27.68 45.98
C GLN A 1051 -7.23 -29.05 46.19
N TYR A 1052 -8.57 -29.15 46.19
CA TYR A 1052 -9.27 -30.44 46.15
C TYR A 1052 -10.58 -30.44 45.34
N ARG A 1053 -10.90 -31.60 44.76
CA ARG A 1053 -12.02 -31.85 43.83
C ARG A 1053 -13.38 -31.85 44.54
N TYR A 1054 -14.29 -30.95 44.15
CA TYR A 1054 -15.74 -31.10 44.39
C TYR A 1054 -16.55 -30.67 43.16
N ARG A 1055 -17.72 -31.30 42.97
CA ARG A 1055 -18.67 -31.00 41.88
C ARG A 1055 -19.56 -29.81 42.28
N TYR A 1056 -19.54 -28.76 41.46
CA TYR A 1056 -20.30 -27.49 41.58
C TYR A 1056 -19.96 -26.67 42.85
N ARG A 1057 -20.01 -25.33 42.76
CA ARG A 1057 -19.70 -24.40 43.85
C ARG A 1057 -20.52 -23.13 43.69
N TRP A 1058 -20.91 -22.54 44.82
CA TRP A 1058 -21.91 -21.48 44.89
C TRP A 1058 -21.31 -20.08 44.86
N ILE A 1059 -21.94 -19.17 44.12
CA ILE A 1059 -21.58 -17.74 44.08
C ILE A 1059 -22.14 -17.03 45.32
N SER A 1060 -21.66 -17.46 46.50
CA SER A 1060 -21.84 -16.73 47.77
C SER A 1060 -20.54 -16.60 48.57
N ARG A 1061 -19.53 -17.44 48.29
CA ARG A 1061 -18.26 -17.44 49.05
C ARG A 1061 -17.05 -16.87 48.32
N ASP A 1062 -17.15 -16.60 47.01
CA ASP A 1062 -16.09 -15.97 46.21
C ASP A 1062 -16.72 -15.24 45.00
N PHE A 1063 -16.73 -13.90 45.04
CA PHE A 1063 -17.68 -13.05 44.29
C PHE A 1063 -17.10 -12.43 43.02
N HIS A 1064 -16.91 -13.22 41.94
CA HIS A 1064 -16.34 -12.71 40.68
C HIS A 1064 -17.12 -13.25 39.47
N VAL A 1065 -17.67 -12.36 38.62
CA VAL A 1065 -18.04 -12.54 37.18
C VAL A 1065 -18.23 -11.13 36.54
N PRO A 1066 -17.69 -10.81 35.34
CA PRO A 1066 -16.57 -9.87 35.23
C PRO A 1066 -16.91 -8.42 35.58
N ALA A 1067 -18.02 -7.90 35.03
CA ALA A 1067 -18.52 -6.53 35.11
C ALA A 1067 -19.98 -6.37 34.57
N TYR A 1068 -20.50 -7.34 33.79
CA TYR A 1068 -21.42 -7.00 32.70
C TYR A 1068 -22.87 -7.46 32.74
N LEU A 1069 -23.30 -8.26 33.72
CA LEU A 1069 -24.69 -8.75 33.76
C LEU A 1069 -25.52 -8.22 34.94
N TYR A 1070 -24.86 -7.61 35.93
CA TYR A 1070 -25.33 -7.75 37.31
C TYR A 1070 -25.42 -6.46 38.11
N LEU A 1071 -24.82 -5.36 37.64
CA LEU A 1071 -24.78 -4.13 38.42
C LEU A 1071 -26.15 -3.43 38.56
N TYR A 1072 -27.20 -3.94 37.90
CA TYR A 1072 -28.52 -3.34 37.93
C TYR A 1072 -29.76 -4.25 37.80
N ILE A 1073 -29.66 -5.59 37.91
CA ILE A 1073 -30.72 -6.28 38.68
C ILE A 1073 -30.66 -5.79 40.15
N TYR A 1074 -29.47 -5.36 40.56
CA TYR A 1074 -29.07 -4.74 41.82
C TYR A 1074 -29.89 -3.54 42.34
N ILE A 1075 -30.70 -2.86 41.52
CA ILE A 1075 -31.72 -1.93 42.04
C ILE A 1075 -33.15 -2.39 41.69
N ILE A 1076 -33.34 -3.04 40.54
CA ILE A 1076 -34.65 -3.23 39.88
C ILE A 1076 -35.70 -3.97 40.71
N LEU A 1077 -35.34 -4.77 41.72
CA LEU A 1077 -36.33 -5.39 42.62
C LEU A 1077 -36.39 -4.83 44.06
N TYR A 1078 -35.31 -4.28 44.63
CA TYR A 1078 -35.17 -4.34 46.10
C TYR A 1078 -34.67 -3.13 46.91
N MET A 1079 -34.37 -1.98 46.30
CA MET A 1079 -34.22 -0.75 47.10
C MET A 1079 -35.59 -0.17 47.48
N ASN A 1080 -36.26 -0.85 48.42
CA ASN A 1080 -37.41 -0.35 49.16
C ASN A 1080 -36.96 0.69 50.23
N PHE A 1081 -36.13 1.63 49.79
CA PHE A 1081 -35.78 2.84 50.53
C PHE A 1081 -36.83 3.92 50.21
N PRO A 1082 -37.31 4.69 51.20
CA PRO A 1082 -38.15 5.85 50.94
C PRO A 1082 -37.48 6.81 49.94
N LEU A 1083 -38.25 7.29 48.97
CA LEU A 1083 -37.84 8.13 47.82
C LEU A 1083 -37.31 9.53 48.18
N THR A 1084 -36.84 9.76 49.41
CA THR A 1084 -36.46 11.07 49.95
C THR A 1084 -34.95 11.33 50.02
N CYS A 1085 -34.08 10.35 49.77
CA CYS A 1085 -32.62 10.51 49.96
C CYS A 1085 -31.78 10.59 48.67
N LEU A 1086 -32.34 10.38 47.47
CA LEU A 1086 -31.60 10.45 46.20
C LEU A 1086 -31.75 11.79 45.44
N GLN A 1087 -32.63 12.70 45.89
CA GLN A 1087 -32.76 14.06 45.34
C GLN A 1087 -31.70 15.06 45.86
N VAL A 1088 -30.76 14.64 46.71
CA VAL A 1088 -29.82 15.55 47.41
C VAL A 1088 -28.42 15.61 46.76
N PHE A 1089 -28.08 14.70 45.83
CA PHE A 1089 -26.72 14.57 45.29
C PHE A 1089 -26.50 15.15 43.87
N ALA A 1090 -27.43 15.97 43.37
CA ALA A 1090 -27.30 16.64 42.07
C ALA A 1090 -27.74 18.12 42.13
N ASN A 1091 -27.16 18.89 43.06
CA ASN A 1091 -27.13 20.36 42.98
C ASN A 1091 -26.00 20.92 43.87
N PRO A 1092 -24.88 21.39 43.29
CA PRO A 1092 -24.12 22.48 43.90
C PRO A 1092 -24.79 23.83 43.58
N LEU A 1093 -24.55 24.83 44.43
CA LEU A 1093 -24.58 26.23 44.02
C LEU A 1093 -23.40 26.53 43.09
#